data_AF-L1JNX9-F1
#
_entry.id   AF-L1JNX9-F1
#
_cell.length_a   1.000
_cell.length_b   1.000
_cell.length_c   1.000
_cell.angle_alpha   90.00
_cell.angle_beta   90.00
_cell.angle_gamma   90.00
#
_symmetry.space_group_name_H-M   'P 1'
#
loop_
_entity.id
_entity.type
_entity.pdbx_description
1 polymer ?
#
loop_
_entity_poly.entity_id
_entity_poly.type
_entity_poly.pdbx_seq_one_letter_code
_entity_poly.pdbx_strand_id
1 'polypeptide(L)'
;MDKKRKAHQPKASDHIQLHERCFRIRFTGELYSTYEEYIEQLLAYQSRNWSCGLTGKSKLTFEEAQLSERTAQKKVDDAFPEFFVEPLCRMVHMSQTRMDDLIEFVYKRLQCFMNGEEVEYLRGDQPPLFARIVRPLDVEDDFWTNIDAEAPLPTRYLVELLSEEGLPVADEMEHDHAESLNGMMDEPGETEENEARYLQIEAAQLRRLKSRNISRITLKSKLRTVGSRQSYWQAPFLCEPELVSRFGLREELPPHMRRLQLQYEVRVGKLDKEALAELGVDPSELVKKKKKKSTDVDKDPQKIMRQVLKTPAQKRIWEIGRTGKLSTTSDMSVFDIAQSLYQDWLHGDGSRGIEAGLTAEQYFNDIYEMIQLVLSVWPQDAEKSFLPFPVEDTMLPPDPSLEERPQPITSLFVPDSDLVLPSELLGKVLQIWDFIQRYHKIVRLSPFSLEDLAGAVCYPTETPLATEFHCAFLRYLLHQSMEAQAKEDSDRREFKREDEDYDENAWSESTIPMPKPSAVDETRWSSTLVAYLQASRSTAVDILPSLPSETLEVLETGGFDEMTMQMRVDVMCLLCDDACATSGIHQQLNQAFEETREIQKGLREEEQKIKEQKKEARLEKQQAKERIQAEIQIQMEAKGEGAEKEEETKKSGKQKKSQEEDEKQKQKKIAAAAKQALAEQKEKDAKKQEQEREEQENLRRKLESELEKHVVRVLPLGFDRSKRSYWLFSSKDSRIFVYDPTSSSQSNSSEEATDASVADASISEFWGYYDRTDQIDALLAFLNPHGLREGELYEKLSNRYMTVTNNMRKKLQEANKQEMANAARRSARIASDSTVKQQSFLLYRNHLKVDPSRERSKR
;
A
#
# COMPACT_ATOMS: atom_id res chain seq x y z
N MET A 1 0.27 13.64 -2.26
CA MET A 1 1.72 13.81 -2.18
C MET A 1 2.34 13.12 -3.39
N ASP A 2 2.56 13.85 -4.48
CA ASP A 2 3.26 13.32 -5.65
C ASP A 2 4.76 13.27 -5.35
N LYS A 3 5.25 12.10 -4.93
CA LYS A 3 6.68 11.81 -4.94
C LYS A 3 7.15 11.99 -6.39
N LYS A 4 7.88 13.07 -6.69
CA LYS A 4 8.52 13.26 -8.00
C LYS A 4 9.33 12.01 -8.31
N ARG A 5 8.94 11.27 -9.35
CA ARG A 5 9.66 10.10 -9.85
C ARG A 5 11.05 10.57 -10.30
N LYS A 6 12.11 10.03 -9.71
CA LYS A 6 13.49 10.38 -10.08
C LYS A 6 13.78 9.84 -11.48
N ALA A 7 14.52 10.61 -12.28
CA ALA A 7 15.05 10.11 -13.55
C ALA A 7 16.03 8.96 -13.27
N HIS A 8 15.87 7.85 -13.98
CA HIS A 8 16.79 6.72 -13.88
C HIS A 8 18.04 7.02 -14.67
N GLN A 9 19.20 6.94 -14.02
CA GLN A 9 20.49 7.00 -14.68
C GLN A 9 21.03 5.57 -14.75
N PRO A 10 21.36 5.06 -15.95
CA PRO A 10 21.98 3.75 -16.07
C PRO A 10 23.29 3.73 -15.30
N LYS A 11 23.55 2.63 -14.58
CA LYS A 11 24.79 2.51 -13.79
C LYS A 11 25.96 2.35 -14.76
N ALA A 12 26.98 3.20 -14.63
CA ALA A 12 28.25 2.99 -15.31
C ALA A 12 28.92 1.74 -14.71
N SER A 13 29.34 0.81 -15.57
CA SER A 13 30.00 -0.42 -15.15
C SER A 13 31.47 -0.13 -14.84
N ASP A 14 31.77 0.30 -13.61
CA ASP A 14 33.10 0.81 -13.26
C ASP A 14 34.19 -0.28 -13.08
N HIS A 15 33.87 -1.58 -13.22
CA HIS A 15 34.81 -2.66 -12.82
C HIS A 15 34.92 -3.90 -13.74
N ILE A 16 34.49 -3.86 -14.99
CA ILE A 16 34.60 -5.03 -15.88
C ILE A 16 35.88 -4.96 -16.70
N GLN A 17 36.81 -5.90 -16.49
CA GLN A 17 38.05 -5.98 -17.26
C GLN A 17 37.76 -6.44 -18.70
N LEU A 18 38.50 -5.90 -19.68
CA LEU A 18 38.26 -6.07 -21.12
C LEU A 18 38.22 -7.54 -21.63
N HIS A 19 38.63 -8.51 -20.81
CA HIS A 19 38.80 -9.93 -21.20
C HIS A 19 37.80 -10.88 -20.51
N GLU A 20 36.83 -10.36 -19.76
CA GLU A 20 35.87 -11.16 -18.99
C GLU A 20 34.54 -11.33 -19.74
N ARG A 21 33.93 -12.53 -19.67
CA ARG A 21 32.59 -12.78 -20.25
C ARG A 21 31.55 -12.04 -19.41
N CYS A 22 30.79 -11.14 -20.04
CA CYS A 22 29.77 -10.33 -19.39
C CYS A 22 28.41 -10.43 -20.09
N PHE A 23 27.35 -10.17 -19.33
CA PHE A 23 25.98 -10.06 -19.83
C PHE A 23 25.65 -8.60 -20.14
N ARG A 24 25.10 -8.33 -21.32
CA ARG A 24 24.81 -6.96 -21.78
C ARG A 24 23.32 -6.75 -21.99
N ILE A 25 22.76 -5.69 -21.39
CA ILE A 25 21.40 -5.25 -21.72
C ILE A 25 21.42 -4.49 -23.04
N ARG A 26 20.68 -4.98 -24.05
CA ARG A 26 20.76 -4.48 -25.44
C ARG A 26 20.47 -2.99 -25.62
N PHE A 27 19.54 -2.43 -24.85
CA PHE A 27 19.04 -1.06 -25.05
C PHE A 27 19.65 -0.02 -24.10
N THR A 28 20.16 -0.42 -22.93
CA THR A 28 20.91 0.48 -22.03
C THR A 28 22.42 0.39 -22.24
N GLY A 29 22.92 -0.73 -22.77
CA GLY A 29 24.35 -0.98 -22.90
C GLY A 29 25.04 -1.35 -21.59
N GLU A 30 24.30 -1.47 -20.49
CA GLU A 30 24.83 -1.89 -19.19
C GLU A 30 25.38 -3.30 -19.25
N LEU A 31 26.53 -3.49 -18.60
CA LEU A 31 27.26 -4.75 -18.53
C LEU A 31 27.22 -5.28 -17.10
N TYR A 32 26.97 -6.58 -16.97
CA TYR A 32 26.87 -7.30 -15.70
C TYR A 32 27.82 -8.50 -15.73
N SER A 33 28.52 -8.76 -14.62
CA SER A 33 29.41 -9.92 -14.46
C SER A 33 28.62 -11.19 -14.13
N THR A 34 27.53 -11.06 -13.38
CA THR A 34 26.68 -12.19 -12.96
C THR A 34 25.37 -12.25 -13.73
N TYR A 35 24.83 -13.47 -13.92
CA TYR A 35 23.55 -13.68 -14.59
C TYR A 35 22.35 -13.23 -13.75
N GLU A 36 22.44 -13.35 -12.43
CA GLU A 36 21.40 -12.97 -11.49
C GLU A 36 21.16 -11.45 -11.52
N GLU A 37 22.22 -10.64 -11.40
CA GLU A 37 22.11 -9.17 -11.50
C GLU A 37 21.57 -8.73 -12.88
N TYR A 38 21.98 -9.43 -13.94
CA TYR A 38 21.46 -9.18 -15.29
C TYR A 38 19.95 -9.43 -15.39
N ILE A 39 19.45 -10.57 -14.86
CA ILE A 39 18.02 -10.88 -14.88
C ILE A 39 17.23 -9.90 -14.03
N GLU A 40 17.69 -9.61 -12.81
CA GLU A 40 16.98 -8.70 -11.90
C GLU A 40 16.80 -7.32 -12.56
N GLN A 41 17.86 -6.78 -13.17
CA GLN A 41 17.77 -5.52 -13.87
C GLN A 41 16.91 -5.62 -15.14
N LEU A 42 17.00 -6.72 -15.89
CA LEU A 42 16.18 -6.93 -17.09
C LEU A 42 14.68 -6.96 -16.73
N LEU A 43 14.31 -7.66 -15.65
CA LEU A 43 12.94 -7.69 -15.13
C LEU A 43 12.49 -6.31 -14.65
N ALA A 44 13.37 -5.53 -14.01
CA ALA A 44 13.08 -4.15 -13.63
C ALA A 44 12.76 -3.27 -14.86
N TYR A 45 13.52 -3.40 -15.95
CA TYR A 45 13.23 -2.67 -17.19
C TYR A 45 11.99 -3.17 -17.95
N GLN A 46 11.65 -4.45 -17.83
CA GLN A 46 10.41 -5.02 -18.39
C GLN A 46 9.17 -4.68 -17.56
N SER A 47 9.33 -4.28 -16.30
CA SER A 47 8.21 -3.86 -15.46
C SER A 47 7.50 -2.63 -16.05
N ARG A 48 6.16 -2.59 -16.00
CA ARG A 48 5.36 -1.49 -16.58
C ARG A 48 5.17 -0.34 -15.60
N ASN A 49 6.23 0.08 -14.91
CA ASN A 49 6.19 1.19 -13.94
C ASN A 49 6.83 2.48 -14.49
N TRP A 50 7.42 2.44 -15.69
CA TRP A 50 8.10 3.55 -16.33
C TRP A 50 7.15 4.57 -16.95
N SER A 51 7.64 5.79 -17.10
CA SER A 51 6.91 6.90 -17.71
C SER A 51 7.85 7.76 -18.54
N CYS A 52 7.39 8.21 -19.70
CA CYS A 52 8.11 9.12 -20.59
C CYS A 52 8.27 10.50 -19.93
N GLY A 53 9.50 11.00 -19.79
CA GLY A 53 9.80 12.28 -19.16
C GLY A 53 9.32 13.52 -19.96
N LEU A 54 9.24 13.38 -21.29
CA LEU A 54 8.78 14.45 -22.20
C LEU A 54 7.25 14.48 -22.32
N THR A 55 6.61 13.34 -22.60
CA THR A 55 5.16 13.26 -22.85
C THR A 55 4.32 13.00 -21.61
N GLY A 56 4.92 12.50 -20.52
CA GLY A 56 4.20 12.12 -19.30
C GLY A 56 3.40 10.81 -19.39
N LYS A 57 3.43 10.10 -20.52
CA LYS A 57 2.78 8.79 -20.67
C LYS A 57 3.35 7.78 -19.67
N SER A 58 2.48 7.21 -18.83
CA SER A 58 2.83 6.25 -17.78
C SER A 58 2.50 4.81 -18.18
N LYS A 59 2.97 3.82 -17.40
CA LYS A 59 2.75 2.38 -17.60
C LYS A 59 3.41 1.81 -18.85
N LEU A 60 4.59 2.33 -19.17
CA LEU A 60 5.44 1.84 -20.26
C LEU A 60 6.52 0.93 -19.68
N THR A 61 7.09 0.06 -20.51
CA THR A 61 8.41 -0.54 -20.21
C THR A 61 9.50 0.52 -20.38
N PHE A 62 10.71 0.27 -19.89
CA PHE A 62 11.82 1.22 -20.03
C PHE A 62 12.12 1.53 -21.51
N GLU A 63 12.13 0.50 -22.36
CA GLU A 63 12.39 0.64 -23.79
C GLU A 63 11.27 1.40 -24.52
N GLU A 64 10.00 1.11 -24.19
CA GLU A 64 8.85 1.85 -24.71
C GLU A 64 8.90 3.33 -24.29
N ALA A 65 9.30 3.61 -23.05
CA ALA A 65 9.46 4.97 -22.54
C ALA A 65 10.58 5.72 -23.30
N GLN A 66 11.74 5.09 -23.50
CA GLN A 66 12.87 5.68 -24.24
C GLN A 66 12.51 5.95 -25.71
N LEU A 67 11.79 5.04 -26.37
CA LEU A 67 11.31 5.25 -27.74
C LEU A 67 10.29 6.39 -27.82
N SER A 68 9.39 6.47 -26.83
CA SER A 68 8.44 7.59 -26.70
C SER A 68 9.15 8.93 -26.46
N GLU A 69 10.27 8.95 -25.75
CA GLU A 69 11.08 10.16 -25.54
C GLU A 69 11.76 10.58 -26.84
N ARG A 70 12.46 9.67 -27.54
CA ARG A 70 13.12 9.98 -28.81
C ARG A 70 12.15 10.48 -29.88
N THR A 71 10.98 9.87 -29.98
CA THR A 71 9.95 10.30 -30.94
C THR A 71 9.32 11.64 -30.57
N ALA A 72 9.13 11.91 -29.27
CA ALA A 72 8.66 13.22 -28.80
C ALA A 72 9.71 14.31 -29.04
N GLN A 73 10.98 14.02 -28.78
CA GLN A 73 12.10 14.93 -29.02
C GLN A 73 12.16 15.37 -30.48
N LYS A 74 12.17 14.41 -31.42
CA LYS A 74 12.17 14.71 -32.86
C LYS A 74 10.98 15.60 -33.27
N LYS A 75 9.77 15.28 -32.81
CA LYS A 75 8.59 16.09 -33.11
C LYS A 75 8.68 17.52 -32.56
N VAL A 76 9.32 17.70 -31.42
CA VAL A 76 9.54 19.02 -30.81
C VAL A 76 10.60 19.80 -31.57
N ASP A 77 11.68 19.14 -31.98
CA ASP A 77 12.75 19.74 -32.79
C ASP A 77 12.24 20.13 -34.18
N ASP A 78 11.44 19.27 -34.83
CA ASP A 78 10.82 19.56 -36.13
C ASP A 78 9.79 20.73 -36.04
N ALA A 79 9.10 20.85 -34.90
CA ALA A 79 8.05 21.87 -34.71
C ALA A 79 8.57 23.20 -34.14
N PHE A 80 9.79 23.24 -33.59
CA PHE A 80 10.36 24.42 -32.95
C PHE A 80 11.52 24.98 -33.80
N PRO A 81 11.33 26.11 -34.50
CA PRO A 81 12.35 26.62 -35.41
C PRO A 81 13.67 26.98 -34.71
N GLU A 82 14.79 26.71 -35.38
CA GLU A 82 16.14 26.86 -34.82
C GLU A 82 16.48 28.29 -34.40
N PHE A 83 15.97 29.29 -35.14
CA PHE A 83 16.22 30.71 -34.87
C PHE A 83 15.60 31.20 -33.54
N PHE A 84 14.69 30.44 -32.93
CA PHE A 84 14.16 30.73 -31.59
C PHE A 84 15.01 30.15 -30.46
N VAL A 85 15.91 29.19 -30.75
CA VAL A 85 16.64 28.43 -29.72
C VAL A 85 17.62 29.32 -28.95
N GLU A 86 18.40 30.14 -29.66
CA GLU A 86 19.36 31.06 -29.05
C GLU A 86 18.68 32.10 -28.11
N PRO A 87 17.67 32.88 -28.56
CA PRO A 87 16.94 33.80 -27.70
C PRO A 87 16.25 33.08 -26.53
N LEU A 88 15.67 31.91 -26.77
CA LEU A 88 15.08 31.09 -25.71
C LEU A 88 16.12 30.75 -24.63
N CYS A 89 17.32 30.32 -25.02
CA CYS A 89 18.38 30.00 -24.06
C CYS A 89 18.84 31.23 -23.29
N ARG A 90 19.01 32.40 -23.95
CA ARG A 90 19.39 33.66 -23.27
C ARG A 90 18.37 34.11 -22.23
N MET A 91 17.09 33.96 -22.54
CA MET A 91 15.99 34.27 -21.65
C MET A 91 15.97 33.33 -20.43
N VAL A 92 16.09 32.03 -20.69
CA VAL A 92 15.77 31.00 -19.69
C VAL A 92 16.97 30.70 -18.79
N HIS A 93 18.19 30.79 -19.32
CA HIS A 93 19.41 30.47 -18.60
C HIS A 93 19.61 31.40 -17.38
N MET A 94 19.91 30.82 -16.22
CA MET A 94 20.05 31.49 -14.92
C MET A 94 18.75 32.11 -14.36
N SER A 95 17.60 31.89 -15.01
CA SER A 95 16.32 32.39 -14.51
C SER A 95 15.84 31.64 -13.27
N GLN A 96 15.37 32.38 -12.25
CA GLN A 96 14.83 31.82 -11.01
C GLN A 96 13.30 31.69 -11.00
N THR A 97 12.60 32.20 -12.03
CA THR A 97 11.13 32.20 -12.13
C THR A 97 10.55 30.79 -12.30
N ARG A 98 9.28 30.60 -11.93
CA ARG A 98 8.65 29.26 -12.05
C ARG A 98 8.46 28.92 -13.52
N MET A 99 8.47 27.63 -13.84
CA MET A 99 8.39 27.16 -15.23
C MET A 99 7.16 27.69 -15.97
N ASP A 100 5.98 27.71 -15.35
CA ASP A 100 4.75 28.20 -16.01
C ASP A 100 4.78 29.72 -16.22
N ASP A 101 5.33 30.49 -15.28
CA ASP A 101 5.51 31.94 -15.42
C ASP A 101 6.54 32.25 -16.52
N LEU A 102 7.67 31.52 -16.52
CA LEU A 102 8.71 31.62 -17.53
C LEU A 102 8.17 31.32 -18.94
N ILE A 103 7.29 30.32 -19.08
CA ILE A 103 6.62 30.02 -20.36
C ILE A 103 5.80 31.22 -20.83
N GLU A 104 5.04 31.87 -19.94
CA GLU A 104 4.20 33.00 -20.32
C GLU A 104 5.04 34.22 -20.72
N PHE A 105 6.11 34.52 -19.99
CA PHE A 105 7.01 35.63 -20.32
C PHE A 105 7.74 35.38 -21.65
N VAL A 106 8.30 34.19 -21.82
CA VAL A 106 8.98 33.81 -23.07
C VAL A 106 8.00 33.83 -24.23
N TYR A 107 6.79 33.28 -24.07
CA TYR A 107 5.78 33.27 -25.12
C TYR A 107 5.38 34.69 -25.57
N LYS A 108 5.27 35.64 -24.62
CA LYS A 108 5.01 37.06 -24.93
C LYS A 108 6.18 37.71 -25.67
N ARG A 109 7.42 37.42 -25.26
CA ARG A 109 8.62 37.99 -25.90
C ARG A 109 8.84 37.46 -27.30
N LEU A 110 8.62 36.17 -27.54
CA LEU A 110 8.72 35.53 -28.86
C LEU A 110 7.62 35.96 -29.85
N GLN A 111 6.71 36.86 -29.46
CA GLN A 111 5.79 37.52 -30.41
C GLN A 111 6.51 38.56 -31.28
N CYS A 112 7.68 39.08 -30.86
CA CYS A 112 8.50 39.89 -31.75
C CYS A 112 9.12 39.03 -32.86
N PHE A 113 9.60 39.68 -33.90
CA PHE A 113 10.26 38.99 -34.98
C PHE A 113 11.76 38.80 -34.72
N MET A 114 12.32 37.70 -35.21
CA MET A 114 13.69 37.28 -34.90
C MET A 114 14.68 37.55 -36.03
N ASN A 115 15.96 37.71 -35.70
CA ASN A 115 17.02 37.83 -36.69
C ASN A 115 17.07 36.56 -37.56
N GLY A 116 17.14 36.72 -38.88
CA GLY A 116 17.07 35.66 -39.87
C GLY A 116 15.66 35.11 -40.13
N GLU A 117 14.62 35.64 -39.48
CA GLU A 117 13.24 35.20 -39.72
C GLU A 117 12.73 35.73 -41.07
N GLU A 118 12.16 34.83 -41.88
CA GLU A 118 11.47 35.16 -43.12
C GLU A 118 10.02 35.54 -42.83
N VAL A 119 9.63 36.73 -43.26
CA VAL A 119 8.34 37.36 -43.00
C VAL A 119 7.75 37.90 -44.30
N GLU A 120 6.43 38.07 -44.31
CA GLU A 120 5.73 38.75 -45.40
C GLU A 120 5.65 40.24 -45.08
N TYR A 121 6.15 41.08 -45.99
CA TYR A 121 6.03 42.53 -45.94
C TYR A 121 4.76 42.99 -46.66
N LEU A 122 3.85 43.60 -45.90
CA LEU A 122 2.55 44.10 -46.35
C LEU A 122 2.68 45.55 -46.84
N ARG A 123 2.56 45.74 -48.15
CA ARG A 123 2.65 47.05 -48.82
C ARG A 123 1.27 47.60 -49.20
N GLY A 124 0.38 47.75 -48.21
CA GLY A 124 -0.96 48.28 -48.44
C GLY A 124 -1.75 47.45 -49.47
N ASP A 125 -2.06 48.05 -50.62
CA ASP A 125 -2.87 47.44 -51.70
C ASP A 125 -2.05 46.60 -52.71
N GLN A 126 -0.72 46.49 -52.50
CA GLN A 126 0.16 45.65 -53.32
C GLN A 126 0.34 44.23 -52.75
N PRO A 127 0.68 43.23 -53.60
CA PRO A 127 0.96 41.88 -53.12
C PRO A 127 2.12 41.88 -52.12
N PRO A 128 2.03 41.03 -51.07
CA PRO A 128 3.07 40.92 -50.06
C PRO A 128 4.37 40.41 -50.66
N LEU A 129 5.49 41.00 -50.26
CA LEU A 129 6.83 40.49 -50.59
C LEU A 129 7.37 39.65 -49.45
N PHE A 130 8.31 38.75 -49.75
CA PHE A 130 9.09 38.09 -48.72
C PHE A 130 10.27 38.98 -48.32
N ALA A 131 10.55 38.99 -47.02
CA ALA A 131 11.63 39.78 -46.46
C ALA A 131 12.26 39.01 -45.30
N ARG A 132 13.57 39.16 -45.12
CA ARG A 132 14.33 38.54 -44.04
C ARG A 132 14.71 39.58 -43.01
N ILE A 133 14.40 39.33 -41.75
CA ILE A 133 14.71 40.26 -40.68
C ILE A 133 16.19 40.20 -40.34
N VAL A 134 16.83 41.36 -40.34
CA VAL A 134 18.25 41.50 -40.02
C VAL A 134 18.41 41.72 -38.54
N ARG A 135 17.76 42.76 -38.00
CA ARG A 135 17.76 43.09 -36.56
C ARG A 135 16.62 44.03 -36.17
N PRO A 136 16.15 44.00 -34.92
CA PRO A 136 15.31 45.07 -34.38
C PRO A 136 16.13 46.36 -34.16
N LEU A 137 15.49 47.52 -34.31
CA LEU A 137 16.14 48.84 -34.18
C LEU A 137 15.92 49.49 -32.80
N ASP A 138 14.74 49.30 -32.21
CA ASP A 138 14.31 49.98 -30.97
C ASP A 138 14.57 49.13 -29.71
N VAL A 139 15.68 48.41 -29.66
CA VAL A 139 15.95 47.37 -28.65
C VAL A 139 17.29 47.61 -27.97
N GLU A 140 17.28 47.67 -26.64
CA GLU A 140 18.49 47.69 -25.81
C GLU A 140 19.20 46.32 -25.82
N ASP A 141 20.53 46.31 -25.64
CA ASP A 141 21.37 45.10 -25.69
C ASP A 141 20.90 44.00 -24.70
N ASP A 142 20.29 44.38 -23.58
CA ASP A 142 19.84 43.49 -22.51
C ASP A 142 18.42 42.92 -22.69
N PHE A 143 17.77 43.17 -23.83
CA PHE A 143 16.37 42.83 -24.09
C PHE A 143 16.02 41.35 -23.93
N TRP A 144 16.97 40.46 -24.22
CA TRP A 144 16.80 39.01 -24.10
C TRP A 144 17.18 38.46 -22.72
N THR A 145 17.99 39.18 -21.96
CA THR A 145 18.51 38.73 -20.66
C THR A 145 17.65 39.20 -19.48
N ASN A 146 16.89 40.29 -19.64
CA ASN A 146 16.01 40.82 -18.59
C ASN A 146 14.53 40.56 -18.88
N ILE A 147 14.03 39.40 -18.44
CA ILE A 147 12.62 39.01 -18.64
C ILE A 147 11.65 39.77 -17.72
N ASP A 148 12.12 40.19 -16.54
CA ASP A 148 11.25 40.76 -15.49
C ASP A 148 10.90 42.24 -15.73
N ALA A 149 11.57 42.90 -16.68
CA ALA A 149 11.23 44.25 -17.10
C ALA A 149 10.00 44.22 -18.03
N GLU A 150 9.01 45.09 -17.81
CA GLU A 150 7.93 45.40 -18.78
C GLU A 150 8.49 46.15 -20.00
N ALA A 151 9.49 45.57 -20.66
CA ALA A 151 10.10 46.14 -21.84
C ALA A 151 9.13 45.97 -23.03
N PRO A 152 8.77 47.05 -23.73
CA PRO A 152 7.92 46.96 -24.91
C PRO A 152 8.55 46.07 -25.99
N LEU A 153 7.71 45.50 -26.85
CA LEU A 153 8.18 44.76 -28.02
C LEU A 153 8.75 45.75 -29.06
N PRO A 154 9.69 45.32 -29.92
CA PRO A 154 10.30 46.20 -30.91
C PRO A 154 9.26 46.65 -31.93
N THR A 155 9.20 47.95 -32.17
CA THR A 155 8.28 48.57 -33.13
C THR A 155 8.84 48.67 -34.54
N ARG A 156 10.17 48.69 -34.69
CA ARG A 156 10.86 48.83 -35.98
C ARG A 156 11.93 47.76 -36.17
N TYR A 157 12.02 47.28 -37.41
CA TYR A 157 12.97 46.25 -37.82
C TYR A 157 13.71 46.68 -39.07
N LEU A 158 14.99 46.31 -39.14
CA LEU A 158 15.77 46.35 -40.36
C LEU A 158 15.57 45.04 -41.13
N VAL A 159 15.16 45.11 -42.39
CA VAL A 159 14.73 43.95 -43.17
C VAL A 159 15.36 43.99 -44.56
N GLU A 160 15.75 42.82 -45.08
CA GLU A 160 16.30 42.60 -46.42
C GLU A 160 15.22 41.97 -47.31
N LEU A 161 14.92 42.55 -48.47
CA LEU A 161 13.90 42.00 -49.37
C LEU A 161 14.41 40.75 -50.10
N LEU A 162 13.53 39.75 -50.24
CA LEU A 162 13.80 38.50 -50.93
C LEU A 162 13.00 38.42 -52.24
N SER A 163 13.61 37.86 -53.29
CA SER A 163 12.96 37.53 -54.56
C SER A 163 12.03 36.31 -54.42
N GLU A 164 11.26 35.99 -55.47
CA GLU A 164 10.40 34.78 -55.51
C GLU A 164 11.17 33.46 -55.29
N GLU A 165 12.50 33.46 -55.52
CA GLU A 165 13.39 32.30 -55.29
C GLU A 165 14.08 32.33 -53.91
N GLY A 166 13.79 33.31 -53.04
CA GLY A 166 14.38 33.44 -51.70
C GLY A 166 15.80 34.02 -51.70
N LEU A 167 16.22 34.67 -52.78
CA LEU A 167 17.52 35.33 -52.90
C LEU A 167 17.39 36.84 -52.62
N PRO A 168 18.42 37.52 -52.08
CA PRO A 168 18.41 38.97 -51.90
C PRO A 168 18.15 39.68 -53.24
N VAL A 169 17.22 40.64 -53.25
CA VAL A 169 16.95 41.47 -54.44
C VAL A 169 18.12 42.44 -54.62
N ALA A 170 18.95 42.23 -55.66
CA ALA A 170 19.96 43.20 -56.07
C ALA A 170 19.33 44.18 -57.07
N ASP A 171 19.42 45.47 -56.73
CA ASP A 171 19.16 46.69 -57.51
C ASP A 171 18.27 46.58 -58.75
N GLU A 172 17.07 47.16 -58.64
CA GLU A 172 16.46 47.99 -59.67
C GLU A 172 15.22 48.66 -59.05
N MET A 173 15.35 49.84 -58.42
CA MET A 173 14.23 50.79 -58.32
C MET A 173 14.62 52.22 -57.91
N GLU A 174 14.34 53.09 -58.87
CA GLU A 174 14.39 54.56 -59.01
C GLU A 174 14.41 55.45 -57.75
N HIS A 175 15.34 56.41 -57.81
CA HIS A 175 15.39 57.67 -57.07
C HIS A 175 14.07 58.46 -57.21
N ASP A 176 13.30 58.55 -56.14
CA ASP A 176 12.45 59.72 -55.86
C ASP A 176 12.24 59.79 -54.34
N HIS A 177 12.52 60.95 -53.75
CA HIS A 177 12.38 61.32 -52.32
C HIS A 177 13.62 61.18 -51.41
N ALA A 178 14.58 62.09 -51.55
CA ALA A 178 15.34 62.60 -50.39
C ALA A 178 15.96 63.98 -50.69
N GLU A 179 15.25 65.07 -50.38
CA GLU A 179 15.84 66.41 -50.26
C GLU A 179 16.20 66.72 -48.79
N SER A 180 17.41 67.25 -48.63
CA SER A 180 17.89 68.17 -47.57
C SER A 180 17.96 67.71 -46.11
N LEU A 181 19.17 67.36 -45.67
CA LEU A 181 19.91 68.12 -44.65
C LEU A 181 21.39 67.71 -44.58
N ASN A 182 22.27 68.64 -44.99
CA ASN A 182 23.73 68.54 -44.96
C ASN A 182 24.33 68.74 -43.54
N GLY A 183 25.47 68.11 -43.27
CA GLY A 183 26.31 68.45 -42.11
C GLY A 183 27.62 67.65 -41.87
N MET A 184 28.59 67.75 -42.79
CA MET A 184 30.07 67.79 -42.59
C MET A 184 30.92 66.60 -42.01
N MET A 185 31.90 66.15 -42.84
CA MET A 185 33.32 65.69 -42.62
C MET A 185 33.57 64.45 -41.70
N ASP A 186 34.39 63.42 -42.01
CA ASP A 186 35.50 63.16 -42.97
C ASP A 186 35.73 61.63 -43.21
N GLU A 187 36.26 61.30 -44.39
CA GLU A 187 37.05 60.12 -44.87
C GLU A 187 36.49 58.68 -45.02
N PRO A 188 36.95 57.94 -46.06
CA PRO A 188 36.16 56.93 -46.77
C PRO A 188 36.39 55.51 -46.25
N GLY A 189 35.33 54.91 -45.71
CA GLY A 189 35.26 53.48 -45.39
C GLY A 189 34.21 52.81 -46.28
N GLU A 190 34.49 51.58 -46.70
CA GLU A 190 33.73 50.70 -47.60
C GLU A 190 32.28 50.34 -47.14
N THR A 191 31.61 51.22 -46.40
CA THR A 191 30.30 50.96 -45.76
C THR A 191 29.10 51.57 -46.48
N GLU A 192 29.28 52.54 -47.39
CA GLU A 192 28.15 53.24 -48.03
C GLU A 192 27.46 52.43 -49.15
N GLU A 193 28.10 51.40 -49.73
CA GLU A 193 27.45 50.54 -50.73
C GLU A 193 26.47 49.50 -50.13
N ASN A 194 26.49 49.27 -48.81
CA ASN A 194 25.62 48.29 -48.14
C ASN A 194 24.33 48.89 -47.56
N GLU A 195 24.20 50.22 -47.44
CA GLU A 195 23.01 50.84 -46.84
C GLU A 195 21.77 50.85 -47.75
N ALA A 196 21.93 50.63 -49.06
CA ALA A 196 20.81 50.57 -50.02
C ALA A 196 20.02 49.25 -50.02
N ARG A 197 20.52 48.19 -49.35
CA ARG A 197 19.91 46.84 -49.37
C ARG A 197 18.90 46.58 -48.26
N TYR A 198 18.87 47.44 -47.25
CA TYR A 198 18.12 47.20 -46.02
C TYR A 198 17.05 48.26 -45.81
N LEU A 199 15.81 47.82 -45.62
CA LEU A 199 14.67 48.70 -45.36
C LEU A 199 14.33 48.70 -43.87
N GLN A 200 14.02 49.89 -43.35
CA GLN A 200 13.43 50.03 -42.02
C GLN A 200 11.91 49.92 -42.15
N ILE A 201 11.32 48.90 -41.50
CA ILE A 201 9.89 48.59 -41.61
C ILE A 201 9.26 48.54 -40.22
N GLU A 202 8.04 49.04 -40.11
CA GLU A 202 7.27 48.95 -38.87
C GLU A 202 6.71 47.53 -38.65
N ALA A 203 6.68 47.10 -37.39
CA ALA A 203 6.16 45.78 -37.00
C ALA A 203 4.74 45.50 -37.53
N ALA A 204 3.91 46.54 -37.65
CA ALA A 204 2.53 46.44 -38.14
C ALA A 204 2.45 46.05 -39.63
N GLN A 205 3.50 46.28 -40.40
CA GLN A 205 3.59 45.94 -41.83
C GLN A 205 4.21 44.58 -42.08
N LEU A 206 4.56 43.82 -41.03
CA LEU A 206 5.18 42.50 -41.14
C LEU A 206 4.21 41.42 -40.70
N ARG A 207 4.18 40.29 -41.40
CA ARG A 207 3.36 39.12 -41.05
C ARG A 207 4.21 37.86 -41.00
N ARG A 208 4.13 37.15 -39.88
CA ARG A 208 4.77 35.84 -39.70
C ARG A 208 4.06 34.77 -40.54
N LEU A 209 4.84 33.92 -41.20
CA LEU A 209 4.33 32.79 -41.95
C LEU A 209 3.62 31.79 -41.03
N LYS A 210 2.45 31.28 -41.44
CA LYS A 210 1.63 30.36 -40.62
C LYS A 210 2.37 29.09 -40.20
N SER A 211 3.35 28.65 -40.98
CA SER A 211 4.20 27.49 -40.69
C SER A 211 5.21 27.70 -39.56
N ARG A 212 5.40 28.94 -39.07
CA ARG A 212 6.41 29.30 -38.05
C ARG A 212 5.82 29.80 -36.73
N ASN A 213 4.51 29.64 -36.51
CA ASN A 213 3.85 29.99 -35.25
C ASN A 213 4.12 28.94 -34.16
N ILE A 214 4.64 29.38 -33.01
CA ILE A 214 4.89 28.50 -31.86
C ILE A 214 3.69 28.53 -30.92
N SER A 215 3.25 27.35 -30.45
CA SER A 215 2.27 27.23 -29.38
C SER A 215 2.94 27.20 -27.99
N ARG A 216 2.22 27.62 -26.94
CA ARG A 216 2.69 27.48 -25.54
C ARG A 216 3.03 26.02 -25.18
N ILE A 217 2.34 25.05 -25.78
CA ILE A 217 2.58 23.62 -25.56
C ILE A 217 3.91 23.20 -26.18
N THR A 218 4.17 23.61 -27.43
CA THR A 218 5.45 23.36 -28.12
C THR A 218 6.61 24.01 -27.37
N LEU A 219 6.43 25.25 -26.89
CA LEU A 219 7.41 25.96 -26.07
C LEU A 219 7.69 25.25 -24.75
N LYS A 220 6.64 24.83 -24.02
CA LYS A 220 6.76 24.05 -22.78
C LYS A 220 7.52 22.74 -23.00
N SER A 221 7.30 22.10 -24.16
CA SER A 221 8.01 20.88 -24.52
C SER A 221 9.48 21.16 -24.83
N LYS A 222 9.79 22.16 -25.66
CA LYS A 222 11.18 22.55 -25.99
C LYS A 222 11.97 22.99 -24.76
N LEU A 223 11.35 23.70 -23.82
CA LEU A 223 11.99 24.05 -22.54
C LEU A 223 12.49 22.82 -21.78
N ARG A 224 11.78 21.69 -21.83
CA ARG A 224 12.23 20.45 -21.17
C ARG A 224 13.43 19.80 -21.86
N THR A 225 13.71 20.16 -23.11
CA THR A 225 14.82 19.60 -23.91
C THR A 225 16.04 20.51 -23.87
N VAL A 226 15.85 21.81 -23.67
CA VAL A 226 16.90 22.83 -23.66
C VAL A 226 17.65 22.86 -22.33
N GLY A 227 17.02 22.41 -21.24
CA GLY A 227 17.68 22.37 -19.94
C GLY A 227 16.78 21.91 -18.82
N SER A 228 17.29 22.01 -17.60
CA SER A 228 16.58 21.56 -16.41
C SER A 228 16.82 22.46 -15.20
N ARG A 229 15.89 22.40 -14.25
CA ARG A 229 15.99 23.10 -12.96
C ARG A 229 16.34 22.08 -11.87
N GLN A 230 17.38 22.37 -11.12
CA GLN A 230 17.79 21.52 -9.99
C GLN A 230 16.80 21.62 -8.81
N SER A 231 16.88 20.66 -7.88
CA SER A 231 15.88 20.45 -6.83
C SER A 231 16.02 21.35 -5.58
N TYR A 232 16.91 22.34 -5.58
CA TYR A 232 17.16 23.20 -4.43
C TYR A 232 16.42 24.55 -4.49
N TRP A 233 16.27 25.19 -3.33
CA TRP A 233 15.56 26.48 -3.20
C TRP A 233 16.22 27.55 -4.07
N GLN A 234 15.42 28.26 -4.87
CA GLN A 234 15.89 29.27 -5.84
C GLN A 234 16.91 28.75 -6.86
N ALA A 235 16.98 27.44 -7.10
CA ALA A 235 17.82 26.89 -8.17
C ALA A 235 17.51 27.60 -9.50
N PRO A 236 18.50 28.13 -10.22
CA PRO A 236 18.26 28.68 -11.56
C PRO A 236 17.87 27.56 -12.53
N PHE A 237 17.19 27.94 -13.60
CA PHE A 237 17.09 27.09 -14.77
C PHE A 237 18.43 27.11 -15.53
N LEU A 238 18.98 25.93 -15.80
CA LEU A 238 20.27 25.80 -16.49
C LEU A 238 20.05 25.08 -17.83
N CYS A 239 20.52 25.71 -18.91
CA CYS A 239 20.56 25.12 -20.24
C CYS A 239 21.63 24.02 -20.31
N GLU A 240 21.45 23.07 -21.23
CA GLU A 240 22.42 22.02 -21.49
C GLU A 240 23.81 22.61 -21.86
N PRO A 241 24.92 21.99 -21.42
CA PRO A 241 26.27 22.53 -21.62
C PRO A 241 26.61 22.78 -23.10
N GLU A 242 26.12 21.92 -23.99
CA GLU A 242 26.32 22.08 -25.45
C GLU A 242 25.72 23.39 -25.98
N LEU A 243 24.54 23.78 -25.47
CA LEU A 243 23.87 25.02 -25.85
C LEU A 243 24.52 26.25 -25.19
N VAL A 244 25.01 26.09 -23.95
CA VAL A 244 25.76 27.13 -23.24
C VAL A 244 27.03 27.49 -24.01
N SER A 245 27.80 26.49 -24.43
CA SER A 245 29.01 26.68 -25.24
C SER A 245 28.69 27.22 -26.63
N ARG A 246 27.64 26.72 -27.29
CA ARG A 246 27.26 27.15 -28.64
C ARG A 246 26.85 28.62 -28.73
N PHE A 247 26.15 29.13 -27.72
CA PHE A 247 25.62 30.50 -27.71
C PHE A 247 26.41 31.47 -26.81
N GLY A 248 27.56 31.04 -26.28
CA GLY A 248 28.42 31.86 -25.43
C GLY A 248 27.74 32.30 -24.12
N LEU A 249 26.89 31.44 -23.55
CA LEU A 249 26.23 31.74 -22.28
C LEU A 249 27.20 31.52 -21.12
N ARG A 250 26.91 32.15 -19.98
CA ARG A 250 27.73 32.01 -18.77
C ARG A 250 27.74 30.57 -18.27
N GLU A 251 28.89 29.90 -18.33
CA GLU A 251 29.05 28.53 -17.85
C GLU A 251 29.04 28.44 -16.31
N GLU A 252 29.67 29.41 -15.64
CA GLU A 252 29.81 29.39 -14.18
C GLU A 252 28.60 30.01 -13.46
N LEU A 253 28.09 29.32 -12.44
CA LEU A 253 27.02 29.87 -11.61
C LEU A 253 27.52 31.13 -10.86
N PRO A 254 26.71 32.21 -10.82
CA PRO A 254 27.02 33.38 -10.02
C PRO A 254 27.34 32.99 -8.56
N PRO A 255 28.26 33.69 -7.86
CA PRO A 255 28.73 33.29 -6.54
C PRO A 255 27.62 33.04 -5.51
N HIS A 256 26.56 33.86 -5.56
CA HIS A 256 25.41 33.71 -4.67
C HIS A 256 24.57 32.45 -4.96
N MET A 257 24.46 32.03 -6.23
CA MET A 257 23.75 30.80 -6.63
C MET A 257 24.62 29.57 -6.38
N ARG A 258 25.93 29.65 -6.67
CA ARG A 258 26.89 28.59 -6.35
C ARG A 258 26.91 28.27 -4.86
N ARG A 259 26.83 29.30 -4.00
CA ARG A 259 26.67 29.13 -2.55
C ARG A 259 25.40 28.37 -2.18
N LEU A 260 24.26 28.65 -2.83
CA LEU A 260 22.99 27.94 -2.58
C LEU A 260 23.05 26.47 -3.02
N GLN A 261 23.73 26.19 -4.15
CA GLN A 261 23.99 24.84 -4.63
C GLN A 261 24.82 24.04 -3.62
N LEU A 262 25.97 24.59 -3.20
CA LEU A 262 26.86 23.95 -2.21
C LEU A 262 26.13 23.70 -0.88
N GLN A 263 25.31 24.65 -0.40
CA GLN A 263 24.47 24.46 0.79
C GLN A 263 23.50 23.27 0.67
N TYR A 264 22.97 23.03 -0.52
CA TYR A 264 22.07 21.91 -0.76
C TYR A 264 22.83 20.58 -0.84
N GLU A 265 23.96 20.55 -1.54
CA GLU A 265 24.77 19.34 -1.68
C GLU A 265 25.32 18.86 -0.33
N VAL A 266 25.74 19.79 0.53
CA VAL A 266 26.09 19.50 1.94
C VAL A 266 24.90 18.95 2.73
N ARG A 267 23.71 19.55 2.58
CA ARG A 267 22.50 19.09 3.31
C ARG A 267 22.07 17.68 2.88
N VAL A 268 22.24 17.34 1.62
CA VAL A 268 21.86 16.03 1.05
C VAL A 268 22.96 14.99 1.25
N GLY A 269 24.11 15.37 1.80
CA GLY A 269 25.24 14.45 2.03
C GLY A 269 25.97 14.05 0.74
N LYS A 270 25.90 14.88 -0.31
CA LYS A 270 26.63 14.66 -1.57
C LYS A 270 28.07 15.17 -1.53
N LEU A 271 28.40 16.02 -0.55
CA LEU A 271 29.69 16.69 -0.43
C LEU A 271 30.16 16.57 1.02
N ASP A 272 31.29 15.88 1.20
CA ASP A 272 31.92 15.66 2.50
C ASP A 272 32.81 16.84 2.91
N LYS A 273 33.17 16.87 4.20
CA LYS A 273 33.99 17.94 4.78
C LYS A 273 35.37 18.07 4.13
N GLU A 274 35.93 16.98 3.61
CA GLU A 274 37.22 16.97 2.90
C GLU A 274 37.12 17.59 1.50
N ALA A 275 36.09 17.24 0.73
CA ALA A 275 35.83 17.81 -0.59
C ALA A 275 35.50 19.32 -0.55
N LEU A 276 34.90 19.79 0.55
CA LEU A 276 34.70 21.22 0.80
C LEU A 276 36.00 21.97 1.07
N ALA A 277 36.97 21.33 1.71
CA ALA A 277 38.28 21.90 1.98
C ALA A 277 39.12 22.03 0.70
N GLU A 278 39.04 21.07 -0.23
CA GLU A 278 39.68 21.14 -1.55
C GLU A 278 39.13 22.28 -2.42
N LEU A 279 37.84 22.60 -2.29
CA LEU A 279 37.20 23.72 -2.98
C LEU A 279 37.53 25.09 -2.36
N GLY A 280 38.30 25.13 -1.26
CA GLY A 280 38.70 26.37 -0.58
C GLY A 280 37.52 27.12 0.07
N VAL A 281 36.39 26.45 0.31
CA VAL A 281 35.19 27.06 0.90
C VAL A 281 35.08 26.65 2.37
N ASP A 282 35.21 27.61 3.28
CA ASP A 282 35.05 27.36 4.72
C ASP A 282 33.61 26.86 5.01
N PRO A 283 33.43 25.67 5.64
CA PRO A 283 32.11 25.15 6.03
C PRO A 283 31.28 26.15 6.84
N SER A 284 31.95 27.07 7.54
CA SER A 284 31.37 28.16 8.32
C SER A 284 30.64 29.22 7.47
N GLU A 285 30.99 29.38 6.19
CA GLU A 285 30.35 30.32 5.26
C GLU A 285 29.09 29.75 4.58
N LEU A 286 29.06 28.43 4.37
CA LEU A 286 27.92 27.74 3.75
C LEU A 286 26.77 27.58 4.74
N VAL A 287 27.06 27.31 6.01
CA VAL A 287 26.04 27.35 7.05
C VAL A 287 25.93 28.79 7.53
N LYS A 288 24.96 29.55 7.01
CA LYS A 288 24.48 30.71 7.77
C LYS A 288 24.03 30.15 9.12
N LYS A 289 24.84 30.33 10.18
CA LYS A 289 24.29 30.43 11.53
C LYS A 289 23.09 31.33 11.35
N LYS A 290 21.88 30.84 11.64
CA LYS A 290 20.69 31.71 11.65
C LYS A 290 21.16 32.97 12.38
N LYS A 291 21.32 34.08 11.66
CA LYS A 291 21.23 35.38 12.30
C LYS A 291 19.81 35.36 12.81
N LYS A 292 19.66 34.92 14.07
CA LYS A 292 18.62 35.42 14.95
C LYS A 292 18.57 36.89 14.61
N LYS A 293 17.50 37.34 13.97
CA LYS A 293 17.13 38.75 14.04
C LYS A 293 17.25 39.08 15.51
N SER A 294 18.17 39.97 15.83
CA SER A 294 18.26 40.61 17.13
C SER A 294 17.00 41.47 17.28
N THR A 295 15.90 40.80 17.59
CA THR A 295 14.69 41.32 18.20
C THR A 295 14.22 40.18 19.09
N ASP A 296 14.56 40.31 20.37
CA ASP A 296 14.28 39.44 21.52
C ASP A 296 14.97 38.09 21.59
N VAL A 297 16.06 38.09 22.36
CA VAL A 297 16.55 36.92 23.12
C VAL A 297 15.61 36.57 24.28
N ASP A 298 14.56 37.35 24.57
CA ASP A 298 13.55 37.01 25.60
C ASP A 298 12.17 36.71 25.01
N LYS A 299 12.05 35.59 24.29
CA LYS A 299 10.75 34.92 24.23
C LYS A 299 10.89 33.60 24.94
N ASP A 300 10.60 33.68 26.24
CA ASP A 300 10.27 32.57 27.13
C ASP A 300 9.76 31.35 26.31
N PRO A 301 10.39 30.17 26.42
CA PRO A 301 9.97 28.95 25.73
C PRO A 301 8.47 28.68 25.87
N GLN A 302 7.87 29.03 27.02
CA GLN A 302 6.43 28.90 27.24
C GLN A 302 5.60 29.82 26.33
N LYS A 303 6.12 31.00 26.00
CA LYS A 303 5.47 31.97 25.09
C LYS A 303 5.49 31.50 23.64
N ILE A 304 6.55 30.80 23.21
CA ILE A 304 6.62 30.16 21.89
C ILE A 304 5.62 29.00 21.83
N MET A 305 5.58 28.15 22.85
CA MET A 305 4.62 27.04 22.87
C MET A 305 3.17 27.53 22.85
N ARG A 306 2.83 28.59 23.60
CA ARG A 306 1.49 29.24 23.54
C ARG A 306 1.10 29.76 22.15
N GLN A 307 2.06 30.11 21.30
CA GLN A 307 1.80 30.54 19.91
C GLN A 307 1.64 29.35 18.95
N VAL A 308 2.22 28.19 19.29
CA VAL A 308 2.21 26.97 18.47
C VAL A 308 1.00 26.08 18.78
N LEU A 309 0.50 26.09 20.02
CA LEU A 309 -0.72 25.39 20.45
C LEU A 309 -1.96 26.05 19.81
N LYS A 310 -2.40 25.52 18.67
CA LYS A 310 -3.52 26.08 17.88
C LYS A 310 -4.85 25.48 18.28
N THR A 311 -4.87 24.19 18.63
CA THR A 311 -6.12 23.49 18.95
C THR A 311 -6.45 23.62 20.45
N PRO A 312 -7.75 23.59 20.83
CA PRO A 312 -8.16 23.55 22.24
C PRO A 312 -7.61 22.33 22.97
N ALA A 313 -7.52 21.18 22.28
CA ALA A 313 -6.94 19.95 22.80
C ALA A 313 -5.47 20.16 23.20
N GLN A 314 -4.64 20.66 22.27
CA GLN A 314 -3.24 21.01 22.49
C GLN A 314 -3.04 21.88 23.74
N LYS A 315 -3.85 22.91 23.93
CA LYS A 315 -3.78 23.81 25.09
C LYS A 315 -4.14 23.11 26.40
N ARG A 316 -5.15 22.25 26.40
CA ARG A 316 -5.61 21.50 27.57
C ARG A 316 -4.54 20.50 28.04
N ILE A 317 -3.90 19.77 27.12
CA ILE A 317 -2.84 18.80 27.44
C ILE A 317 -1.60 19.50 27.98
N TRP A 318 -1.26 20.64 27.39
CA TRP A 318 -0.16 21.49 27.85
C TRP A 318 -0.37 21.95 29.30
N GLU A 319 -1.61 22.28 29.68
CA GLU A 319 -1.96 22.63 31.06
C GLU A 319 -1.86 21.41 32.00
N ILE A 320 -2.31 20.23 31.56
CA ILE A 320 -2.21 18.97 32.33
C ILE A 320 -0.74 18.57 32.58
N GLY A 321 0.13 18.78 31.60
CA GLY A 321 1.57 18.54 31.74
C GLY A 321 2.21 19.42 32.80
N ARG A 322 1.68 20.63 33.00
CA ARG A 322 2.21 21.64 33.93
C ARG A 322 1.87 21.35 35.40
N THR A 323 0.87 20.51 35.68
CA THR A 323 0.39 20.19 37.03
C THR A 323 0.95 18.87 37.58
N GLY A 324 1.89 18.22 36.89
CA GLY A 324 2.42 16.89 37.24
C GLY A 324 3.24 16.81 38.54
N LYS A 325 3.43 15.58 39.04
CA LYS A 325 4.09 15.22 40.33
C LYS A 325 5.54 15.69 40.51
N LEU A 326 6.21 16.20 39.47
CA LEU A 326 7.52 16.88 39.59
C LEU A 326 7.40 18.33 40.13
N SER A 327 6.19 18.77 40.49
CA SER A 327 5.87 20.13 40.91
C SER A 327 6.40 20.48 42.32
N THR A 328 7.66 20.89 42.38
CA THR A 328 8.14 21.72 43.51
C THR A 328 8.85 23.01 43.06
N THR A 329 9.09 23.19 41.76
CA THR A 329 9.76 24.38 41.22
C THR A 329 8.86 25.10 40.21
N SER A 330 8.69 26.41 40.38
CA SER A 330 7.83 27.28 39.57
C SER A 330 8.26 27.44 38.11
N ASP A 331 9.42 26.93 37.72
CA ASP A 331 10.03 27.12 36.40
C ASP A 331 10.37 25.77 35.74
N MET A 332 9.34 25.00 35.34
CA MET A 332 9.55 23.83 34.48
C MET A 332 9.81 24.28 33.03
N SER A 333 10.84 23.74 32.39
CA SER A 333 11.13 24.02 30.99
C SER A 333 10.10 23.34 30.08
N VAL A 334 9.98 23.82 28.83
CA VAL A 334 9.08 23.22 27.83
C VAL A 334 9.41 21.74 27.59
N PHE A 335 10.69 21.40 27.68
CA PHE A 335 11.17 20.04 27.53
C PHE A 335 10.73 19.16 28.70
N ASP A 336 10.78 19.67 29.94
CA ASP A 336 10.38 18.89 31.11
C ASP A 336 8.86 18.64 31.16
N ILE A 337 8.06 19.58 30.66
CA ILE A 337 6.60 19.40 30.52
C ILE A 337 6.32 18.32 29.46
N ALA A 338 7.02 18.35 28.32
CA ALA A 338 6.88 17.36 27.27
C ALA A 338 7.39 15.98 27.70
N GLN A 339 8.49 15.94 28.45
CA GLN A 339 9.05 14.72 29.03
C GLN A 339 8.12 14.15 30.10
N SER A 340 7.53 14.98 30.96
CA SER A 340 6.50 14.54 31.91
C SER A 340 5.32 13.90 31.19
N LEU A 341 4.76 14.56 30.17
CA LEU A 341 3.63 14.01 29.41
C LEU A 341 4.02 12.72 28.65
N TYR A 342 5.25 12.65 28.15
CA TYR A 342 5.77 11.44 27.52
C TYR A 342 5.99 10.29 28.50
N GLN A 343 6.37 10.58 29.74
CA GLN A 343 6.46 9.56 30.78
C GLN A 343 5.08 8.98 31.11
N ASP A 344 4.02 9.79 31.17
CA ASP A 344 2.65 9.29 31.33
C ASP A 344 2.20 8.45 30.14
N TRP A 345 2.58 8.86 28.92
CA TRP A 345 2.33 8.06 27.72
C TRP A 345 3.09 6.72 27.73
N LEU A 346 4.36 6.72 28.17
CA LEU A 346 5.17 5.51 28.29
C LEU A 346 4.65 4.53 29.36
N HIS A 347 4.14 5.05 30.48
CA HIS A 347 3.65 4.24 31.61
C HIS A 347 2.16 3.92 31.54
N GLY A 348 1.45 4.41 30.51
CA GLY A 348 0.00 4.26 30.41
C GLY A 348 -0.79 4.96 31.54
N ASP A 349 -0.19 5.95 32.23
CA ASP A 349 -0.84 6.67 33.33
C ASP A 349 -1.81 7.73 32.79
N GLY A 350 -3.06 7.32 32.55
CA GLY A 350 -4.13 8.19 32.08
C GLY A 350 -4.79 9.04 33.18
N SER A 351 -4.37 8.90 34.44
CA SER A 351 -5.05 9.49 35.62
C SER A 351 -5.21 11.00 35.47
N ARG A 352 -4.17 11.68 34.98
CA ARG A 352 -4.16 13.13 34.76
C ARG A 352 -5.12 13.58 33.66
N GLY A 353 -5.28 12.77 32.61
CA GLY A 353 -6.26 13.01 31.55
C GLY A 353 -7.70 12.83 32.03
N ILE A 354 -7.94 11.81 32.86
CA ILE A 354 -9.26 11.48 33.40
C ILE A 354 -9.71 12.54 34.41
N GLU A 355 -8.84 12.99 35.32
CA GLU A 355 -9.11 14.09 36.25
C GLU A 355 -9.43 15.40 35.51
N ALA A 356 -8.80 15.60 34.35
CA ALA A 356 -9.07 16.73 33.48
C ALA A 356 -10.33 16.56 32.62
N GLY A 357 -11.03 15.41 32.66
CA GLY A 357 -12.27 15.14 31.93
C GLY A 357 -12.08 14.72 30.46
N LEU A 358 -11.00 13.99 30.15
CA LEU A 358 -10.74 13.32 28.86
C LEU A 358 -10.88 11.80 29.01
N THR A 359 -11.19 11.10 27.91
CA THR A 359 -11.00 9.64 27.88
C THR A 359 -9.51 9.33 27.79
N ALA A 360 -9.07 8.18 28.32
CA ALA A 360 -7.66 7.78 28.28
C ALA A 360 -7.11 7.74 26.85
N GLU A 361 -7.89 7.20 25.90
CA GLU A 361 -7.54 7.18 24.47
C GLU A 361 -7.40 8.58 23.86
N GLN A 362 -8.31 9.50 24.20
CA GLN A 362 -8.22 10.88 23.72
C GLN A 362 -6.95 11.52 24.28
N TYR A 363 -6.68 11.37 25.57
CA TYR A 363 -5.51 11.91 26.26
C TYR A 363 -4.18 11.43 25.65
N PHE A 364 -4.03 10.15 25.34
CA PHE A 364 -2.79 9.62 24.77
C PHE A 364 -2.56 10.04 23.32
N ASN A 365 -3.62 10.10 22.48
CA ASN A 365 -3.52 10.62 21.12
C ASN A 365 -3.11 12.11 21.12
N ASP A 366 -3.69 12.84 22.05
CA ASP A 366 -3.44 14.24 22.30
C ASP A 366 -1.99 14.48 22.78
N ILE A 367 -1.47 13.65 23.70
CA ILE A 367 -0.04 13.66 24.09
C ILE A 367 0.85 13.38 22.89
N TYR A 368 0.50 12.40 22.06
CA TYR A 368 1.25 12.07 20.86
C TYR A 368 1.33 13.26 19.89
N GLU A 369 0.20 13.93 19.60
CA GLU A 369 0.20 15.14 18.79
C GLU A 369 1.04 16.26 19.42
N MET A 370 1.01 16.41 20.74
CA MET A 370 1.81 17.38 21.48
C MET A 370 3.31 17.07 21.35
N ILE A 371 3.73 15.80 21.48
CA ILE A 371 5.14 15.39 21.30
C ILE A 371 5.59 15.63 19.86
N GLN A 372 4.77 15.28 18.86
CA GLN A 372 5.07 15.58 17.46
C GLN A 372 5.22 17.08 17.20
N LEU A 373 4.38 17.89 17.85
CA LEU A 373 4.47 19.35 17.80
C LEU A 373 5.77 19.86 18.43
N VAL A 374 6.17 19.32 19.59
CA VAL A 374 7.45 19.65 20.25
C VAL A 374 8.64 19.25 19.40
N LEU A 375 8.66 18.01 18.87
CA LEU A 375 9.71 17.51 17.96
C LEU A 375 9.82 18.36 16.69
N SER A 376 8.69 18.85 16.15
CA SER A 376 8.68 19.73 14.97
C SER A 376 9.31 21.10 15.22
N VAL A 377 9.26 21.59 16.47
CA VAL A 377 9.79 22.91 16.86
C VAL A 377 11.21 22.80 17.40
N TRP A 378 11.57 21.68 18.04
CA TRP A 378 12.84 21.48 18.74
C TRP A 378 13.54 20.15 18.42
N PRO A 379 14.01 19.91 17.18
CA PRO A 379 14.46 18.59 16.74
C PRO A 379 15.75 18.10 17.42
N GLN A 380 16.72 18.99 17.65
CA GLN A 380 18.10 18.58 17.95
C GLN A 380 18.33 18.04 19.37
N ASP A 381 17.60 18.55 20.35
CA ASP A 381 17.69 18.10 21.76
C ASP A 381 16.66 17.02 22.09
N ALA A 382 15.55 16.97 21.34
CA ALA A 382 14.42 16.08 21.60
C ALA A 382 14.50 14.74 20.84
N GLU A 383 15.13 14.67 19.66
CA GLU A 383 15.31 13.41 18.92
C GLU A 383 16.12 12.36 19.70
N LYS A 384 16.92 12.77 20.70
CA LYS A 384 17.68 11.86 21.57
C LYS A 384 16.88 11.33 22.77
N SER A 385 15.75 11.97 23.11
CA SER A 385 14.98 11.67 24.34
C SER A 385 13.62 11.04 24.08
N PHE A 386 13.08 11.15 22.86
CA PHE A 386 11.79 10.57 22.47
C PHE A 386 12.01 9.42 21.47
N LEU A 387 11.31 8.30 21.65
CA LEU A 387 11.38 7.16 20.72
C LEU A 387 10.87 7.54 19.32
N PRO A 388 11.54 7.10 18.24
CA PRO A 388 11.11 7.35 16.87
C PRO A 388 9.83 6.55 16.54
N PHE A 389 8.87 7.19 15.88
CA PHE A 389 7.61 6.56 15.45
C PHE A 389 7.65 6.17 13.97
N PRO A 390 7.11 4.98 13.60
CA PRO A 390 6.44 4.00 14.45
C PRO A 390 7.40 3.19 15.33
N VAL A 391 6.97 2.86 16.56
CA VAL A 391 7.82 2.25 17.60
C VAL A 391 7.69 0.73 17.55
N GLU A 392 8.81 0.02 17.49
CA GLU A 392 8.84 -1.43 17.66
C GLU A 392 8.53 -1.81 19.12
N ASP A 393 7.75 -2.87 19.36
CA ASP A 393 7.32 -3.23 20.73
C ASP A 393 8.49 -3.57 21.68
N THR A 394 9.65 -3.94 21.14
CA THR A 394 10.89 -4.17 21.89
C THR A 394 11.45 -2.88 22.51
N MET A 395 11.17 -1.73 21.90
CA MET A 395 11.62 -0.41 22.31
C MET A 395 10.70 0.25 23.34
N LEU A 396 9.49 -0.29 23.55
CA LEU A 396 8.59 0.16 24.61
C LEU A 396 9.02 -0.45 25.96
N PRO A 397 9.10 0.35 27.04
CA PRO A 397 9.34 -0.19 28.36
C PRO A 397 8.24 -1.21 28.69
N PRO A 398 8.56 -2.35 29.31
CA PRO A 398 7.52 -3.20 29.88
C PRO A 398 6.73 -2.34 30.87
N ASP A 399 5.43 -2.18 30.63
CA ASP A 399 4.56 -1.46 31.54
C ASP A 399 4.68 -2.12 32.93
N PRO A 400 5.07 -1.39 33.99
CA PRO A 400 5.27 -1.97 35.32
C PRO A 400 3.97 -2.59 35.88
N SER A 401 2.80 -2.20 35.36
CA SER A 401 1.52 -2.85 35.68
C SER A 401 1.29 -4.18 34.94
N LEU A 402 2.12 -4.53 33.94
CA LEU A 402 2.12 -5.85 33.29
C LEU A 402 2.83 -6.91 34.15
N GLU A 403 3.69 -6.52 35.11
CA GLU A 403 4.29 -7.45 36.08
C GLU A 403 3.25 -7.96 37.11
N GLU A 404 2.23 -7.15 37.41
CA GLU A 404 1.15 -7.48 38.35
C GLU A 404 -0.08 -8.14 37.70
N ARG A 405 -0.22 -8.05 36.36
CA ARG A 405 -1.34 -8.66 35.62
C ARG A 405 -1.06 -10.14 35.34
N PRO A 406 -2.10 -11.00 35.30
CA PRO A 406 -1.91 -12.41 34.97
C PRO A 406 -1.25 -12.52 33.59
N GLN A 407 -0.04 -13.06 33.54
CA GLN A 407 0.65 -13.28 32.28
C GLN A 407 -0.21 -14.20 31.39
N PRO A 408 -0.36 -13.90 30.08
CA PRO A 408 -1.01 -14.80 29.14
C PRO A 408 -0.30 -16.14 29.19
N ILE A 409 -1.00 -17.13 29.75
CA ILE A 409 -0.61 -18.53 29.99
C ILE A 409 0.86 -18.79 29.62
N THR A 410 1.78 -18.45 30.53
CA THR A 410 3.22 -18.76 30.37
C THR A 410 3.49 -20.24 30.63
N SER A 411 2.53 -20.99 31.17
CA SER A 411 2.58 -22.45 31.16
C SER A 411 1.73 -22.98 30.01
N LEU A 412 2.36 -23.29 28.89
CA LEU A 412 1.82 -24.09 27.77
C LEU A 412 1.40 -25.53 28.18
N PHE A 413 1.01 -25.73 29.45
CA PHE A 413 0.21 -26.86 29.87
C PHE A 413 -1.21 -26.60 29.42
N VAL A 414 -1.64 -27.38 28.43
CA VAL A 414 -3.06 -27.64 28.17
C VAL A 414 -3.69 -27.94 29.54
N PRO A 415 -4.55 -27.05 30.10
CA PRO A 415 -5.22 -27.38 31.35
C PRO A 415 -6.03 -28.64 31.10
N ASP A 416 -6.01 -29.63 32.01
CA ASP A 416 -6.76 -30.90 31.95
C ASP A 416 -8.23 -30.71 31.52
N SER A 417 -8.49 -30.54 30.22
CA SER A 417 -9.77 -30.11 29.64
C SER A 417 -9.89 -30.61 28.20
N ASP A 418 -11.05 -31.20 27.86
CA ASP A 418 -11.61 -31.63 26.58
C ASP A 418 -10.70 -32.21 25.47
N LEU A 419 -9.62 -31.54 25.04
CA LEU A 419 -8.61 -32.10 24.13
C LEU A 419 -7.53 -32.80 24.97
N VAL A 420 -7.66 -34.09 25.19
CA VAL A 420 -6.65 -34.93 25.88
C VAL A 420 -5.40 -35.12 25.00
N LEU A 421 -4.80 -34.05 24.47
CA LEU A 421 -3.67 -34.08 23.54
C LEU A 421 -2.43 -33.39 24.12
N PRO A 422 -1.23 -33.98 23.96
CA PRO A 422 0.04 -33.29 24.21
C PRO A 422 0.16 -32.02 23.36
N SER A 423 0.76 -30.95 23.92
CA SER A 423 0.97 -29.67 23.24
C SER A 423 1.86 -29.79 21.99
N GLU A 424 2.78 -30.76 21.98
CA GLU A 424 3.66 -31.09 20.84
C GLU A 424 2.90 -31.67 19.65
N LEU A 425 1.79 -32.39 19.90
CA LEU A 425 0.98 -33.02 18.86
C LEU A 425 -0.14 -32.11 18.33
N LEU A 426 -0.52 -31.09 19.11
CA LEU A 426 -1.65 -30.23 18.79
C LEU A 426 -1.46 -29.52 17.45
N GLY A 427 -0.25 -29.07 17.10
CA GLY A 427 0.03 -28.44 15.80
C GLY A 427 -0.28 -29.34 14.61
N LYS A 428 0.26 -30.57 14.62
CA LYS A 428 0.02 -31.58 13.58
C LYS A 428 -1.46 -31.97 13.49
N VAL A 429 -2.14 -32.14 14.62
CA VAL A 429 -3.57 -32.46 14.65
C VAL A 429 -4.43 -31.30 14.13
N LEU A 430 -4.06 -30.05 14.42
CA LEU A 430 -4.74 -28.87 13.87
C LEU A 430 -4.57 -28.80 12.34
N GLN A 431 -3.39 -29.13 11.82
CA GLN A 431 -3.15 -29.21 10.37
C GLN A 431 -4.06 -30.26 9.70
N ILE A 432 -4.15 -31.46 10.28
CA ILE A 432 -5.04 -32.53 9.79
C ILE A 432 -6.51 -32.07 9.85
N TRP A 433 -6.92 -31.47 10.97
CA TRP A 433 -8.29 -31.01 11.14
C TRP A 433 -8.67 -29.90 10.16
N ASP A 434 -7.82 -28.88 9.98
CA ASP A 434 -8.05 -27.79 9.03
C ASP A 434 -8.12 -28.32 7.59
N PHE A 435 -7.27 -29.29 7.23
CA PHE A 435 -7.35 -29.98 5.95
C PHE A 435 -8.73 -30.63 5.75
N ILE A 436 -9.23 -31.38 6.73
CA ILE A 436 -10.53 -32.05 6.62
C ILE A 436 -11.65 -31.01 6.48
N GLN A 437 -11.66 -29.95 7.29
CA GLN A 437 -12.72 -28.93 7.18
C GLN A 437 -12.87 -28.34 5.77
N ARG A 438 -11.78 -28.29 5.01
CA ARG A 438 -11.74 -27.76 3.63
C ARG A 438 -12.03 -28.82 2.57
N TYR A 439 -11.41 -30.00 2.70
CA TYR A 439 -11.35 -31.00 1.62
C TYR A 439 -12.23 -32.23 1.88
N HIS A 440 -13.03 -32.26 2.95
CA HIS A 440 -13.87 -33.41 3.30
C HIS A 440 -14.76 -33.88 2.14
N LYS A 441 -15.25 -32.98 1.27
CA LYS A 441 -16.10 -33.33 0.13
C LYS A 441 -15.36 -34.12 -0.96
N ILE A 442 -14.09 -33.78 -1.22
CA ILE A 442 -13.26 -34.47 -2.21
C ILE A 442 -12.89 -35.85 -1.70
N VAL A 443 -12.43 -35.92 -0.45
CA VAL A 443 -12.03 -37.17 0.20
C VAL A 443 -13.25 -38.04 0.55
N ARG A 444 -14.47 -37.50 0.44
CA ARG A 444 -15.75 -38.14 0.80
C ARG A 444 -15.84 -38.54 2.26
N LEU A 445 -15.21 -37.76 3.13
CA LEU A 445 -15.28 -37.89 4.58
C LEU A 445 -16.35 -36.93 5.14
N SER A 446 -17.09 -37.35 6.17
CA SER A 446 -17.97 -36.42 6.89
C SER A 446 -17.15 -35.49 7.78
N PRO A 447 -17.43 -34.18 7.84
CA PRO A 447 -16.71 -33.29 8.74
C PRO A 447 -17.04 -33.64 10.19
N PHE A 448 -16.01 -33.68 11.04
CA PHE A 448 -16.12 -33.97 12.47
C PHE A 448 -15.43 -32.86 13.30
N SER A 449 -15.70 -32.85 14.61
CA SER A 449 -15.13 -31.82 15.49
C SER A 449 -13.66 -32.12 15.80
N LEU A 450 -12.91 -31.08 16.19
CA LEU A 450 -11.53 -31.24 16.65
C LEU A 450 -11.44 -32.16 17.87
N GLU A 451 -12.48 -32.19 18.71
CA GLU A 451 -12.58 -33.05 19.90
C GLU A 451 -12.75 -34.52 19.52
N ASP A 452 -13.54 -34.81 18.48
CA ASP A 452 -13.70 -36.17 17.96
C ASP A 452 -12.38 -36.69 17.37
N LEU A 453 -11.63 -35.83 16.67
CA LEU A 453 -10.31 -36.17 16.13
C LEU A 453 -9.30 -36.45 17.24
N ALA A 454 -9.22 -35.54 18.22
CA ALA A 454 -8.36 -35.69 19.38
C ALA A 454 -8.67 -36.97 20.15
N GLY A 455 -9.96 -37.26 20.37
CA GLY A 455 -10.43 -38.49 21.00
C GLY A 455 -10.03 -39.73 20.19
N ALA A 456 -10.16 -39.70 18.87
CA ALA A 456 -9.80 -40.83 18.00
C ALA A 456 -8.30 -41.15 18.00
N VAL A 457 -7.43 -40.13 18.06
CA VAL A 457 -5.97 -40.31 18.12
C VAL A 457 -5.53 -40.84 19.49
N CYS A 458 -6.12 -40.31 20.56
CA CYS A 458 -5.75 -40.65 21.93
C CYS A 458 -6.34 -41.96 22.44
N TYR A 459 -7.37 -42.50 21.78
CA TYR A 459 -7.99 -43.75 22.20
C TYR A 459 -7.04 -44.93 21.95
N PRO A 460 -6.78 -45.80 22.94
CA PRO A 460 -5.76 -46.85 22.81
C PRO A 460 -6.00 -47.84 21.66
N THR A 461 -7.26 -48.14 21.34
CA THR A 461 -7.60 -49.06 20.26
C THR A 461 -8.05 -48.31 19.03
N GLU A 462 -8.16 -49.03 17.92
CA GLU A 462 -8.72 -48.48 16.70
C GLU A 462 -10.17 -47.99 16.88
N THR A 463 -10.43 -46.75 16.45
CA THR A 463 -11.77 -46.15 16.50
C THR A 463 -12.42 -46.17 15.11
N PRO A 464 -13.76 -46.24 15.01
CA PRO A 464 -14.47 -46.14 13.73
C PRO A 464 -14.17 -44.85 12.97
N LEU A 465 -13.79 -43.77 13.67
CA LEU A 465 -13.41 -42.52 13.04
C LEU A 465 -12.02 -42.60 12.38
N ALA A 466 -11.05 -43.21 13.07
CA ALA A 466 -9.70 -43.40 12.55
C ALA A 466 -9.70 -44.36 11.34
N THR A 467 -10.45 -45.47 11.42
CA THR A 467 -10.58 -46.42 10.29
C THR A 467 -11.17 -45.77 9.06
N GLU A 468 -12.27 -45.04 9.23
CA GLU A 468 -12.94 -44.35 8.13
C GLU A 468 -12.04 -43.26 7.54
N PHE A 469 -11.28 -42.54 8.38
CA PHE A 469 -10.27 -41.60 7.92
C PHE A 469 -9.24 -42.29 7.02
N HIS A 470 -8.57 -43.34 7.51
CA HIS A 470 -7.53 -44.03 6.75
C HIS A 470 -8.09 -44.64 5.45
N CYS A 471 -9.26 -45.26 5.52
CA CYS A 471 -9.91 -45.88 4.35
C CYS A 471 -10.35 -44.85 3.30
N ALA A 472 -10.92 -43.72 3.72
CA ALA A 472 -11.37 -42.67 2.80
C ALA A 472 -10.19 -42.03 2.06
N PHE A 473 -9.11 -41.70 2.78
CA PHE A 473 -7.89 -41.15 2.18
C PHE A 473 -7.22 -42.14 1.24
N LEU A 474 -7.06 -43.41 1.63
CA LEU A 474 -6.48 -44.43 0.77
C LEU A 474 -7.31 -44.67 -0.50
N ARG A 475 -8.64 -44.75 -0.38
CA ARG A 475 -9.53 -44.88 -1.55
C ARG A 475 -9.39 -43.69 -2.49
N TYR A 476 -9.30 -42.47 -1.94
CA TYR A 476 -9.09 -41.26 -2.72
C TYR A 476 -7.75 -41.28 -3.47
N LEU A 477 -6.64 -41.51 -2.76
CA LEU A 477 -5.29 -41.55 -3.31
C LEU A 477 -5.15 -42.61 -4.41
N LEU A 478 -5.69 -43.82 -4.19
CA LEU A 478 -5.65 -44.88 -5.19
C LEU A 478 -6.49 -44.58 -6.42
N HIS A 479 -7.63 -43.89 -6.27
CA HIS A 479 -8.43 -43.45 -7.43
C HIS A 479 -7.66 -42.42 -8.26
N GLN A 480 -6.98 -41.49 -7.60
CA GLN A 480 -6.22 -40.43 -8.25
C GLN A 480 -4.96 -40.97 -8.94
N SER A 481 -4.26 -41.93 -8.33
CA SER A 481 -3.14 -42.61 -8.98
C SER A 481 -3.58 -43.42 -10.19
N MET A 482 -4.76 -44.07 -10.13
CA MET A 482 -5.33 -44.78 -11.29
C MET A 482 -5.72 -43.83 -12.43
N GLU A 483 -6.33 -42.69 -12.11
CA GLU A 483 -6.65 -41.65 -13.11
C GLU A 483 -5.39 -41.06 -13.75
N ALA A 484 -4.35 -40.80 -12.95
CA ALA A 484 -3.06 -40.32 -13.44
C ALA A 484 -2.41 -41.34 -14.39
N GLN A 485 -2.37 -42.62 -14.00
CA GLN A 485 -1.83 -43.69 -14.82
C GLN A 485 -2.63 -43.89 -16.12
N ALA A 486 -3.98 -43.80 -16.05
CA ALA A 486 -4.83 -43.89 -17.23
C ALA A 486 -4.64 -42.72 -18.20
N LYS A 487 -4.36 -41.52 -17.68
CA LYS A 487 -4.03 -40.35 -18.48
C LYS A 487 -2.67 -40.49 -19.14
N GLU A 488 -1.65 -40.91 -18.40
CA GLU A 488 -0.31 -41.18 -18.93
C GLU A 488 -0.34 -42.26 -20.02
N ASP A 489 -1.12 -43.33 -19.82
CA ASP A 489 -1.34 -44.38 -20.83
C ASP A 489 -2.08 -43.85 -22.07
N SER A 490 -3.02 -42.92 -21.90
CA SER A 490 -3.73 -42.26 -23.00
C SER A 490 -2.79 -41.37 -23.81
N ASP A 491 -2.02 -40.52 -23.13
CA ASP A 491 -1.03 -39.61 -23.73
C ASP A 491 0.06 -40.42 -24.44
N ARG A 492 0.52 -41.53 -23.86
CA ARG A 492 1.46 -42.47 -24.49
C ARG A 492 0.88 -43.12 -25.74
N ARG A 493 -0.41 -43.47 -25.75
CA ARG A 493 -1.09 -44.01 -26.95
C ARG A 493 -1.29 -42.95 -28.02
N GLU A 494 -1.47 -41.69 -27.67
CA GLU A 494 -1.55 -40.57 -28.60
C GLU A 494 -0.18 -40.28 -29.23
N PHE A 495 0.87 -40.21 -28.41
CA PHE A 495 2.26 -40.08 -28.85
C PHE A 495 2.71 -41.25 -29.76
N LYS A 496 2.36 -42.50 -29.40
CA LYS A 496 2.59 -43.69 -30.26
C LYS A 496 1.86 -43.65 -31.61
N ARG A 497 0.81 -42.84 -31.78
CA ARG A 497 0.12 -42.67 -33.07
C ARG A 497 0.77 -41.62 -33.96
N GLU A 498 1.57 -40.71 -33.37
CA GLU A 498 2.22 -39.61 -34.08
C GLU A 498 3.61 -39.98 -34.60
N ASP A 499 4.31 -40.93 -33.95
CA ASP A 499 5.65 -41.42 -34.35
C ASP A 499 5.65 -42.93 -34.68
N GLU A 500 5.83 -43.30 -35.96
CA GLU A 500 5.82 -44.70 -36.45
C GLU A 500 7.10 -45.52 -36.13
N ASP A 501 8.17 -44.86 -35.64
CA ASP A 501 9.50 -45.47 -35.36
C ASP A 501 9.77 -45.62 -33.84
N TYR A 502 8.74 -45.90 -33.02
CA TYR A 502 8.89 -45.99 -31.57
C TYR A 502 9.37 -47.38 -31.09
N ASP A 503 10.57 -47.45 -30.50
CA ASP A 503 11.13 -48.65 -29.87
C ASP A 503 10.37 -49.01 -28.57
N GLU A 504 9.72 -50.17 -28.57
CA GLU A 504 8.86 -50.63 -27.48
C GLU A 504 9.62 -51.03 -26.20
N ASN A 505 10.93 -51.27 -26.30
CA ASN A 505 11.71 -51.93 -25.25
C ASN A 505 12.49 -50.99 -24.30
N ALA A 506 12.44 -49.67 -24.49
CA ALA A 506 13.26 -48.73 -23.72
C ALA A 506 12.71 -48.39 -22.30
N TRP A 507 11.49 -48.83 -21.94
CA TRP A 507 10.81 -48.40 -20.70
C TRP A 507 10.12 -49.54 -19.92
N SER A 508 10.63 -50.78 -19.97
CA SER A 508 10.16 -51.84 -19.08
C SER A 508 11.03 -51.90 -17.82
N GLU A 509 10.90 -50.91 -16.96
CA GLU A 509 11.47 -50.96 -15.61
C GLU A 509 10.41 -51.48 -14.62
N SER A 510 10.83 -52.35 -13.71
CA SER A 510 9.96 -53.14 -12.85
C SER A 510 9.23 -52.27 -11.82
N THR A 511 8.07 -51.73 -12.20
CA THR A 511 7.21 -50.97 -11.30
C THR A 511 6.36 -51.91 -10.46
N ILE A 512 6.32 -51.70 -9.14
CA ILE A 512 5.44 -52.45 -8.24
C ILE A 512 3.98 -52.10 -8.61
N PRO A 513 3.09 -53.07 -8.88
CA PRO A 513 1.71 -52.79 -9.24
C PRO A 513 0.96 -52.04 -8.13
N MET A 514 0.36 -50.89 -8.45
CA MET A 514 -0.44 -50.10 -7.50
C MET A 514 -1.67 -50.91 -7.02
N PRO A 515 -1.99 -50.94 -5.72
CA PRO A 515 -3.15 -51.65 -5.21
C PRO A 515 -4.46 -51.04 -5.74
N LYS A 516 -5.49 -51.88 -5.88
CA LYS A 516 -6.81 -51.41 -6.37
C LYS A 516 -7.58 -50.72 -5.23
N PRO A 517 -8.39 -49.68 -5.52
CA PRO A 517 -9.26 -49.04 -4.52
C PRO A 517 -10.22 -50.01 -3.82
N SER A 518 -10.61 -51.10 -4.50
CA SER A 518 -11.46 -52.16 -3.94
C SER A 518 -10.76 -53.05 -2.89
N ALA A 519 -9.44 -52.94 -2.75
CA ALA A 519 -8.67 -53.68 -1.75
C ALA A 519 -8.69 -53.01 -0.36
N VAL A 520 -9.13 -51.74 -0.29
CA VAL A 520 -9.22 -50.97 0.96
C VAL A 520 -10.45 -51.41 1.76
N ASP A 521 -10.19 -52.15 2.82
CA ASP A 521 -11.19 -52.67 3.76
C ASP A 521 -10.79 -52.31 5.21
N GLU A 522 -11.76 -52.27 6.12
CA GLU A 522 -11.59 -51.89 7.53
C GLU A 522 -10.54 -52.73 8.25
N THR A 523 -10.32 -53.97 7.81
CA THR A 523 -9.35 -54.91 8.41
C THR A 523 -8.00 -54.97 7.67
N ARG A 524 -7.87 -54.29 6.53
CA ARG A 524 -6.70 -54.43 5.62
C ARG A 524 -6.10 -53.11 5.18
N TRP A 525 -6.59 -51.98 5.69
CA TRP A 525 -6.11 -50.66 5.28
C TRP A 525 -4.61 -50.48 5.60
N SER A 526 -4.08 -51.05 6.68
CA SER A 526 -2.66 -50.97 7.06
C SER A 526 -1.74 -51.62 6.03
N SER A 527 -2.03 -52.86 5.62
CA SER A 527 -1.27 -53.55 4.57
C SER A 527 -1.42 -52.88 3.20
N THR A 528 -2.61 -52.31 2.91
CA THR A 528 -2.85 -51.57 1.67
C THR A 528 -2.08 -50.24 1.64
N LEU A 529 -1.95 -49.57 2.80
CA LEU A 529 -1.13 -48.37 2.96
C LEU A 529 0.35 -48.70 2.70
N VAL A 530 0.87 -49.77 3.29
CA VAL A 530 2.26 -50.20 3.04
C VAL A 530 2.49 -50.50 1.55
N ALA A 531 1.58 -51.24 0.91
CA ALA A 531 1.67 -51.53 -0.52
C ALA A 531 1.60 -50.25 -1.38
N TYR A 532 0.77 -49.28 -1.01
CA TYR A 532 0.70 -47.97 -1.65
C TYR A 532 2.03 -47.19 -1.49
N LEU A 533 2.60 -47.15 -0.30
CA LEU A 533 3.87 -46.46 -0.03
C LEU A 533 5.05 -47.11 -0.78
N GLN A 534 5.09 -48.44 -0.86
CA GLN A 534 6.10 -49.15 -1.64
C GLN A 534 5.96 -48.88 -3.14
N ALA A 535 4.73 -48.85 -3.67
CA ALA A 535 4.46 -48.56 -5.07
C ALA A 535 4.78 -47.10 -5.44
N SER A 536 4.39 -46.13 -4.60
CA SER A 536 4.65 -44.70 -4.82
C SER A 536 6.14 -44.33 -4.76
N ARG A 537 6.93 -45.02 -3.91
CA ARG A 537 8.39 -44.85 -3.84
C ARG A 537 9.13 -45.40 -5.06
N SER A 538 8.54 -46.37 -5.77
CA SER A 538 9.13 -46.89 -7.01
C SER A 538 8.98 -45.93 -8.20
N THR A 539 8.10 -44.93 -8.09
CA THR A 539 7.80 -43.96 -9.16
C THR A 539 8.26 -42.53 -8.84
N ALA A 540 8.47 -42.17 -7.57
CA ALA A 540 8.84 -40.82 -7.15
C ALA A 540 10.36 -40.67 -6.88
N VAL A 541 10.96 -39.60 -7.40
CA VAL A 541 12.34 -39.17 -7.07
C VAL A 541 12.34 -38.58 -5.65
N ASP A 542 12.93 -39.29 -4.68
CA ASP A 542 13.48 -38.97 -3.33
C ASP A 542 13.05 -37.70 -2.53
N ILE A 543 12.01 -36.94 -2.89
CA ILE A 543 11.69 -35.62 -2.31
C ILE A 543 10.44 -35.65 -1.40
N LEU A 544 9.66 -36.74 -1.37
CA LEU A 544 8.45 -36.83 -0.54
C LEU A 544 8.77 -37.17 0.94
N PRO A 545 8.03 -36.61 1.91
CA PRO A 545 8.17 -36.94 3.32
C PRO A 545 8.04 -38.45 3.54
N SER A 546 8.99 -39.06 4.25
CA SER A 546 8.95 -40.49 4.53
C SER A 546 8.56 -40.75 5.98
N LEU A 547 7.67 -41.72 6.19
CA LEU A 547 7.41 -42.27 7.52
C LEU A 547 8.71 -42.83 8.10
N PRO A 548 9.01 -42.60 9.40
CA PRO A 548 10.17 -43.19 10.05
C PRO A 548 10.15 -44.72 9.93
N SER A 549 11.32 -45.36 9.77
CA SER A 549 11.41 -46.82 9.56
C SER A 549 10.71 -47.64 10.66
N GLU A 550 10.76 -47.15 11.91
CA GLU A 550 10.07 -47.77 13.06
C GLU A 550 8.54 -47.78 12.89
N THR A 551 7.95 -46.76 12.25
CA THR A 551 6.50 -46.70 12.05
C THR A 551 6.02 -47.64 10.96
N LEU A 552 6.85 -47.86 9.93
CA LEU A 552 6.57 -48.82 8.87
C LEU A 552 6.63 -50.27 9.37
N GLU A 553 7.63 -50.61 10.21
CA GLU A 553 7.73 -51.93 10.82
C GLU A 553 6.52 -52.24 11.71
N VAL A 554 6.10 -51.29 12.56
CA VAL A 554 4.92 -51.46 13.42
C VAL A 554 3.61 -51.55 12.61
N LEU A 555 3.50 -50.83 11.50
CA LEU A 555 2.35 -50.95 10.58
C LEU A 555 2.26 -52.33 9.91
N GLU A 556 3.40 -52.97 9.64
CA GLU A 556 3.47 -54.31 9.03
C GLU A 556 3.23 -55.44 10.04
N THR A 557 3.72 -55.31 11.28
CA THR A 557 3.69 -56.42 12.27
C THR A 557 2.61 -56.29 13.34
N GLY A 558 2.30 -55.06 13.79
CA GLY A 558 1.56 -54.78 15.03
C GLY A 558 0.18 -54.15 14.85
N GLY A 559 -0.14 -53.65 13.65
CA GLY A 559 -1.40 -52.96 13.40
C GLY A 559 -1.55 -51.64 14.18
N PHE A 560 -2.77 -51.10 14.25
CA PHE A 560 -3.04 -49.78 14.87
C PHE A 560 -2.90 -49.76 16.39
N ASP A 561 -3.13 -50.91 17.05
CA ASP A 561 -3.16 -51.02 18.51
C ASP A 561 -1.75 -50.91 19.15
N GLU A 562 -0.69 -51.24 18.41
CA GLU A 562 0.71 -51.13 18.88
C GLU A 562 1.33 -49.76 18.56
N MET A 563 0.66 -48.90 17.80
CA MET A 563 1.16 -47.58 17.42
C MET A 563 1.07 -46.57 18.57
N THR A 564 2.13 -45.79 18.77
CA THR A 564 2.09 -44.64 19.68
C THR A 564 1.25 -43.49 19.11
N MET A 565 0.82 -42.54 19.97
CA MET A 565 0.04 -41.37 19.54
C MET A 565 0.78 -40.56 18.45
N GLN A 566 2.11 -40.42 18.56
CA GLN A 566 2.94 -39.73 17.58
C GLN A 566 2.88 -40.44 16.22
N MET A 567 3.05 -41.76 16.19
CA MET A 567 3.04 -42.56 14.97
C MET A 567 1.69 -42.49 14.26
N ARG A 568 0.58 -42.47 15.01
CA ARG A 568 -0.77 -42.33 14.45
C ARG A 568 -0.96 -40.98 13.75
N VAL A 569 -0.53 -39.91 14.40
CA VAL A 569 -0.58 -38.56 13.83
C VAL A 569 0.31 -38.46 12.59
N ASP A 570 1.51 -39.04 12.62
CA ASP A 570 2.43 -39.01 11.48
C ASP A 570 1.87 -39.76 10.25
N VAL A 571 1.18 -40.88 10.44
CA VAL A 571 0.47 -41.58 9.35
C VAL A 571 -0.66 -40.74 8.77
N MET A 572 -1.43 -40.06 9.63
CA MET A 572 -2.50 -39.17 9.16
C MET A 572 -1.95 -37.93 8.44
N CYS A 573 -0.84 -37.36 8.92
CA CYS A 573 -0.14 -36.26 8.25
C CYS A 573 0.35 -36.67 6.86
N LEU A 574 0.99 -37.85 6.74
CA LEU A 574 1.46 -38.33 5.43
C LEU A 574 0.31 -38.47 4.42
N LEU A 575 -0.81 -39.07 4.84
CA LEU A 575 -2.00 -39.20 3.98
C LEU A 575 -2.55 -37.84 3.55
N CYS A 576 -2.51 -36.83 4.42
CA CYS A 576 -2.87 -35.45 4.08
C CYS A 576 -1.88 -34.82 3.10
N ASP A 577 -0.57 -35.03 3.28
CA ASP A 577 0.48 -34.48 2.42
C ASP A 577 0.42 -35.10 1.01
N ASP A 578 0.26 -36.41 0.90
CA ASP A 578 0.07 -37.12 -0.38
C ASP A 578 -1.24 -36.68 -1.06
N ALA A 579 -2.30 -36.46 -0.29
CA ALA A 579 -3.55 -35.93 -0.83
C ALA A 579 -3.37 -34.50 -1.34
N CYS A 580 -2.62 -33.65 -0.63
CA CYS A 580 -2.27 -32.31 -1.09
C CYS A 580 -1.49 -32.35 -2.41
N ALA A 581 -0.56 -33.30 -2.58
CA ALA A 581 0.24 -33.46 -3.80
C ALA A 581 -0.59 -33.84 -5.05
N THR A 582 -1.85 -34.23 -4.87
CA THR A 582 -2.70 -34.73 -5.93
C THR A 582 -3.32 -33.63 -6.79
N SER A 583 -3.46 -33.86 -8.10
CA SER A 583 -4.01 -32.90 -9.07
C SER A 583 -5.46 -32.47 -8.78
N GLY A 584 -6.30 -33.37 -8.24
CA GLY A 584 -7.68 -33.06 -7.86
C GLY A 584 -7.79 -31.99 -6.77
N ILE A 585 -6.95 -32.05 -5.72
CA ILE A 585 -6.91 -31.02 -4.69
C ILE A 585 -6.31 -29.72 -5.24
N HIS A 586 -5.25 -29.80 -6.05
CA HIS A 586 -4.67 -28.63 -6.72
C HIS A 586 -5.68 -27.88 -7.60
N GLN A 587 -6.56 -28.60 -8.32
CA GLN A 587 -7.61 -27.97 -9.13
C GLN A 587 -8.63 -27.23 -8.26
N GLN A 588 -9.08 -27.82 -7.15
CA GLN A 588 -10.00 -27.16 -6.22
C GLN A 588 -9.34 -25.97 -5.53
N LEU A 589 -8.05 -26.09 -5.16
CA LEU A 589 -7.24 -25.01 -4.62
C LEU A 589 -7.19 -23.82 -5.58
N ASN A 590 -6.90 -24.09 -6.86
CA ASN A 590 -6.87 -23.07 -7.92
C ASN A 590 -8.24 -22.41 -8.14
N GLN A 591 -9.32 -23.19 -8.10
CA GLN A 591 -10.68 -22.64 -8.18
C GLN A 591 -10.97 -21.71 -6.99
N ALA A 592 -10.66 -22.14 -5.77
CA ALA A 592 -10.87 -21.34 -4.57
C ALA A 592 -10.00 -20.06 -4.57
N PHE A 593 -8.80 -20.10 -5.14
CA PHE A 593 -7.97 -18.91 -5.35
C PHE A 593 -8.61 -17.93 -6.32
N GLU A 594 -9.18 -18.40 -7.43
CA GLU A 594 -9.85 -17.53 -8.40
C GLU A 594 -11.12 -16.92 -7.79
N GLU A 595 -11.95 -17.70 -7.09
CA GLU A 595 -13.12 -17.21 -6.36
C GLU A 595 -12.74 -16.16 -5.30
N THR A 596 -11.69 -16.41 -4.52
CA THR A 596 -11.15 -15.44 -3.55
C THR A 596 -10.70 -14.16 -4.23
N ARG A 597 -10.02 -14.27 -5.38
CA ARG A 597 -9.54 -13.12 -6.16
C ARG A 597 -10.70 -12.29 -6.71
N GLU A 598 -11.77 -12.94 -7.16
CA GLU A 598 -13.01 -12.29 -7.60
C GLU A 598 -13.69 -11.54 -6.46
N ILE A 599 -13.84 -12.17 -5.29
CA ILE A 599 -14.44 -11.53 -4.11
C ILE A 599 -13.60 -10.33 -3.66
N GLN A 600 -12.27 -10.46 -3.60
CA GLN A 600 -11.37 -9.35 -3.27
C GLN A 600 -11.42 -8.22 -4.30
N LYS A 601 -11.64 -8.53 -5.58
CA LYS A 601 -11.87 -7.52 -6.62
C LYS A 601 -13.16 -6.76 -6.33
N GLY A 602 -14.25 -7.46 -6.00
CA GLY A 602 -15.51 -6.83 -5.59
C GLY A 602 -15.35 -5.91 -4.38
N LEU A 603 -14.62 -6.33 -3.35
CA LEU A 603 -14.35 -5.50 -2.16
C LEU A 603 -13.58 -4.21 -2.51
N ARG A 604 -12.57 -4.30 -3.39
CA ARG A 604 -11.81 -3.12 -3.86
C ARG A 604 -12.68 -2.18 -4.69
N GLU A 605 -13.57 -2.71 -5.52
CA GLU A 605 -14.53 -1.90 -6.29
C GLU A 605 -15.50 -1.15 -5.38
N GLU A 606 -16.03 -1.80 -4.35
CA GLU A 606 -16.88 -1.13 -3.33
C GLU A 606 -16.10 -0.07 -2.54
N GLU A 607 -14.86 -0.33 -2.13
CA GLU A 607 -14.02 0.69 -1.48
C GLU A 607 -13.73 1.88 -2.40
N GLN A 608 -13.58 1.66 -3.70
CA GLN A 608 -13.40 2.73 -4.69
C GLN A 608 -14.67 3.55 -4.84
N LYS A 609 -15.84 2.92 -4.95
CA LYS A 609 -17.15 3.61 -4.96
C LYS A 609 -17.33 4.48 -3.72
N ILE A 610 -16.99 3.98 -2.53
CA ILE A 610 -17.05 4.76 -1.28
C ILE A 610 -16.09 5.97 -1.33
N LYS A 611 -14.88 5.80 -1.87
CA LYS A 611 -13.91 6.90 -2.03
C LYS A 611 -14.40 7.94 -3.03
N GLU A 612 -15.04 7.52 -4.12
CA GLU A 612 -15.62 8.39 -5.14
C GLU A 612 -16.82 9.17 -4.59
N GLN A 613 -17.78 8.51 -3.95
CA GLN A 613 -18.90 9.16 -3.27
C GLN A 613 -18.43 10.19 -2.22
N LYS A 614 -17.37 9.88 -1.45
CA LYS A 614 -16.76 10.84 -0.51
C LYS A 614 -16.13 12.05 -1.22
N LYS A 615 -15.58 11.89 -2.42
CA LYS A 615 -15.02 12.99 -3.22
C LYS A 615 -16.12 13.84 -3.84
N GLU A 616 -17.16 13.22 -4.39
CA GLU A 616 -18.32 13.92 -4.96
C GLU A 616 -19.04 14.74 -3.88
N ALA A 617 -19.29 14.15 -2.71
CA ALA A 617 -19.88 14.88 -1.58
C ALA A 617 -19.01 16.05 -1.07
N ARG A 618 -17.68 15.96 -1.20
CA ARG A 618 -16.77 17.08 -0.89
C ARG A 618 -16.87 18.18 -1.94
N LEU A 619 -16.92 17.81 -3.22
CA LEU A 619 -17.05 18.75 -4.33
C LEU A 619 -18.40 19.47 -4.27
N GLU A 620 -19.49 18.76 -4.02
CA GLU A 620 -20.83 19.33 -3.88
C GLU A 620 -20.90 20.31 -2.69
N LYS A 621 -20.31 19.95 -1.54
CA LYS A 621 -20.17 20.87 -0.40
C LYS A 621 -19.36 22.12 -0.74
N GLN A 622 -18.33 22.00 -1.57
CA GLN A 622 -17.53 23.14 -2.01
C GLN A 622 -18.32 24.03 -2.98
N GLN A 623 -19.00 23.45 -3.96
CA GLN A 623 -19.88 24.18 -4.89
C GLN A 623 -21.04 24.87 -4.16
N ALA A 624 -21.64 24.23 -3.15
CA ALA A 624 -22.68 24.85 -2.34
C ALA A 624 -22.16 26.05 -1.53
N LYS A 625 -20.92 25.98 -1.00
CA LYS A 625 -20.28 27.12 -0.34
C LYS A 625 -20.01 28.27 -1.31
N GLU A 626 -19.49 27.97 -2.50
CA GLU A 626 -19.25 28.97 -3.55
C GLU A 626 -20.54 29.64 -4.01
N ARG A 627 -21.64 28.87 -4.18
CA ARG A 627 -22.96 29.43 -4.50
C ARG A 627 -23.48 30.36 -3.41
N ILE A 628 -23.39 29.97 -2.13
CA ILE A 628 -23.80 30.83 -1.01
C ILE A 628 -22.94 32.11 -0.97
N GLN A 629 -21.64 32.00 -1.24
CA GLN A 629 -20.74 33.15 -1.26
C GLN A 629 -21.03 34.10 -2.43
N ALA A 630 -21.33 33.57 -3.62
CA ALA A 630 -21.76 34.36 -4.78
C ALA A 630 -23.11 35.05 -4.55
N GLU A 631 -24.08 34.35 -3.93
CA GLU A 631 -25.39 34.91 -3.57
C GLU A 631 -25.25 36.07 -2.57
N ILE A 632 -24.37 35.94 -1.57
CA ILE A 632 -24.06 37.01 -0.62
C ILE A 632 -23.41 38.20 -1.34
N GLN A 633 -22.47 37.96 -2.26
CA GLN A 633 -21.82 39.01 -3.04
C GLN A 633 -22.81 39.80 -3.90
N ILE A 634 -23.71 39.09 -4.61
CA ILE A 634 -24.77 39.71 -5.42
C ILE A 634 -25.72 40.55 -4.54
N GLN A 635 -26.06 40.07 -3.33
CA GLN A 635 -26.89 40.86 -2.40
C GLN A 635 -26.17 42.08 -1.82
N MET A 636 -24.83 42.06 -1.72
CA MET A 636 -24.04 43.21 -1.31
C MET A 636 -23.93 44.24 -2.45
N GLU A 637 -23.78 43.79 -3.69
CA GLU A 637 -23.74 44.65 -4.88
C GLU A 637 -25.11 45.30 -5.17
N ALA A 638 -26.22 44.54 -5.05
CA ALA A 638 -27.58 45.07 -5.21
C ALA A 638 -27.97 46.10 -4.12
N LYS A 639 -27.35 46.04 -2.94
CA LYS A 639 -27.48 47.09 -1.91
C LYS A 639 -26.57 48.29 -2.14
N GLY A 640 -25.48 48.13 -2.87
CA GLY A 640 -24.59 49.22 -3.28
C GLY A 640 -25.21 50.12 -4.36
N GLU A 641 -25.94 49.53 -5.32
CA GLU A 641 -26.58 50.29 -6.41
C GLU A 641 -27.93 50.94 -6.02
N GLY A 642 -28.58 50.46 -4.95
CA GLY A 642 -29.83 51.03 -4.44
C GLY A 642 -29.68 52.32 -3.63
N ALA A 643 -28.45 52.76 -3.35
CA ALA A 643 -28.19 53.95 -2.52
C ALA A 643 -28.11 55.27 -3.30
N GLU A 644 -28.10 55.26 -4.64
CA GLU A 644 -27.93 56.47 -5.46
C GLU A 644 -29.22 56.95 -6.17
N LYS A 645 -30.37 56.29 -5.99
CA LYS A 645 -31.65 56.72 -6.59
C LYS A 645 -32.83 56.67 -5.63
N GLU A 646 -32.72 57.29 -4.46
CA GLU A 646 -33.89 57.68 -3.65
C GLU A 646 -33.68 59.05 -2.98
N GLU A 647 -33.42 60.08 -3.80
CA GLU A 647 -33.89 61.43 -3.47
C GLU A 647 -34.76 61.92 -4.64
N GLU A 648 -35.89 62.54 -4.31
CA GLU A 648 -36.98 63.02 -5.19
C GLU A 648 -37.98 61.92 -5.63
N THR A 649 -39.14 61.73 -4.98
CA THR A 649 -40.20 62.72 -4.83
C THR A 649 -41.36 62.15 -3.99
N LYS A 650 -41.90 62.94 -3.06
CA LYS A 650 -43.17 62.67 -2.35
C LYS A 650 -44.33 63.33 -3.10
N LYS A 651 -45.33 62.56 -3.54
CA LYS A 651 -46.77 62.68 -3.13
C LYS A 651 -47.74 61.86 -4.01
N SER A 652 -48.83 61.44 -3.36
CA SER A 652 -50.01 60.66 -3.83
C SER A 652 -49.78 59.13 -3.95
N GLY A 653 -50.64 58.24 -3.48
CA GLY A 653 -51.88 58.35 -2.71
C GLY A 653 -52.43 56.93 -2.47
N LYS A 654 -52.41 56.49 -1.21
CA LYS A 654 -53.30 55.53 -0.50
C LYS A 654 -53.88 54.24 -1.13
N GLN A 655 -53.59 53.85 -2.37
CA GLN A 655 -54.03 52.56 -2.95
C GLN A 655 -52.88 51.58 -3.28
N LYS A 656 -51.63 52.04 -3.24
CA LYS A 656 -50.42 51.19 -3.43
C LYS A 656 -50.03 50.38 -2.18
N LYS A 657 -50.41 50.84 -0.98
CA LYS A 657 -49.92 50.28 0.30
C LYS A 657 -50.59 48.94 0.67
N SER A 658 -51.87 48.74 0.31
CA SER A 658 -52.57 47.47 0.53
C SER A 658 -52.17 46.40 -0.49
N GLN A 659 -51.89 46.80 -1.75
CA GLN A 659 -51.37 45.89 -2.76
C GLN A 659 -49.91 45.48 -2.50
N GLU A 660 -49.04 46.39 -2.02
CA GLU A 660 -47.68 46.06 -1.59
C GLU A 660 -47.64 45.15 -0.34
N GLU A 661 -48.55 45.35 0.63
CA GLU A 661 -48.64 44.49 1.82
C GLU A 661 -49.17 43.09 1.48
N ASP A 662 -50.15 42.97 0.58
CA ASP A 662 -50.67 41.70 0.08
C ASP A 662 -49.66 40.96 -0.81
N GLU A 663 -48.88 41.68 -1.63
CA GLU A 663 -47.75 41.10 -2.39
C GLU A 663 -46.62 40.65 -1.47
N LYS A 664 -46.25 41.42 -0.44
CA LYS A 664 -45.28 41.00 0.59
C LYS A 664 -45.76 39.79 1.38
N GLN A 665 -47.05 39.70 1.71
CA GLN A 665 -47.62 38.53 2.37
C GLN A 665 -47.67 37.30 1.45
N LYS A 666 -48.00 37.47 0.16
CA LYS A 666 -47.92 36.40 -0.85
C LYS A 666 -46.48 35.93 -1.06
N GLN A 667 -45.51 36.84 -1.17
CA GLN A 667 -44.09 36.51 -1.28
C GLN A 667 -43.56 35.78 -0.04
N LYS A 668 -43.95 36.20 1.19
CA LYS A 668 -43.61 35.48 2.42
C LYS A 668 -44.20 34.06 2.46
N LYS A 669 -45.46 33.88 2.01
CA LYS A 669 -46.09 32.55 1.95
C LYS A 669 -45.43 31.65 0.90
N ILE A 670 -45.07 32.19 -0.26
CA ILE A 670 -44.35 31.46 -1.32
C ILE A 670 -42.94 31.08 -0.84
N ALA A 671 -42.22 31.99 -0.16
CA ALA A 671 -40.90 31.72 0.40
C ALA A 671 -40.95 30.69 1.55
N ALA A 672 -41.99 30.72 2.39
CA ALA A 672 -42.20 29.73 3.44
C ALA A 672 -42.52 28.33 2.84
N ALA A 673 -43.38 28.27 1.82
CA ALA A 673 -43.69 27.04 1.11
C ALA A 673 -42.46 26.46 0.39
N ALA A 674 -41.64 27.31 -0.24
CA ALA A 674 -40.38 26.90 -0.87
C ALA A 674 -39.36 26.36 0.15
N LYS A 675 -39.26 26.98 1.32
CA LYS A 675 -38.38 26.52 2.41
C LYS A 675 -38.82 25.18 2.99
N GLN A 676 -40.13 24.97 3.10
CA GLN A 676 -40.71 23.72 3.60
C GLN A 676 -40.54 22.58 2.59
N ALA A 677 -40.76 22.85 1.29
CA ALA A 677 -40.49 21.89 0.22
C ALA A 677 -39.00 21.52 0.12
N LEU A 678 -38.08 22.48 0.32
CA LEU A 678 -36.64 22.21 0.33
C LEU A 678 -36.22 21.37 1.54
N ALA A 679 -36.87 21.53 2.70
CA ALA A 679 -36.61 20.73 3.88
C ALA A 679 -37.12 19.28 3.71
N GLU A 680 -38.32 19.10 3.16
CA GLU A 680 -38.86 17.77 2.83
C GLU A 680 -38.02 17.04 1.77
N GLN A 681 -37.52 17.76 0.76
CA GLN A 681 -36.62 17.20 -0.25
C GLN A 681 -35.31 16.72 0.39
N LYS A 682 -34.68 17.54 1.24
CA LYS A 682 -33.45 17.17 1.95
C LYS A 682 -33.63 15.98 2.89
N GLU A 683 -34.79 15.87 3.55
CA GLU A 683 -35.09 14.73 4.42
C GLU A 683 -35.26 13.43 3.61
N LYS A 684 -35.94 13.50 2.46
CA LYS A 684 -36.08 12.35 1.55
C LYS A 684 -34.73 11.92 0.96
N ASP A 685 -33.90 12.88 0.56
CA ASP A 685 -32.55 12.61 0.04
C ASP A 685 -31.63 12.03 1.13
N ALA A 686 -31.74 12.51 2.37
CA ALA A 686 -30.99 11.96 3.51
C ALA A 686 -31.40 10.52 3.84
N LYS A 687 -32.71 10.23 3.87
CA LYS A 687 -33.23 8.86 4.08
C LYS A 687 -32.80 7.91 2.96
N LYS A 688 -32.80 8.37 1.71
CA LYS A 688 -32.32 7.58 0.57
C LYS A 688 -30.81 7.28 0.67
N GLN A 689 -30.00 8.28 1.04
CA GLN A 689 -28.56 8.08 1.27
C GLN A 689 -28.26 7.13 2.44
N GLU A 690 -29.09 7.13 3.49
CA GLU A 690 -28.95 6.22 4.62
C GLU A 690 -29.25 4.77 4.21
N GLN A 691 -30.33 4.55 3.46
CA GLN A 691 -30.66 3.23 2.90
C GLN A 691 -29.57 2.70 1.97
N GLU A 692 -29.05 3.54 1.06
CA GLU A 692 -27.94 3.15 0.17
C GLU A 692 -26.67 2.78 0.96
N ARG A 693 -26.38 3.46 2.08
CA ARG A 693 -25.25 3.11 2.96
C ARG A 693 -25.46 1.80 3.69
N GLU A 694 -26.66 1.54 4.22
CA GLU A 694 -26.98 0.28 4.88
C GLU A 694 -26.91 -0.91 3.89
N GLU A 695 -27.40 -0.72 2.67
CA GLU A 695 -27.29 -1.73 1.60
C GLU A 695 -25.82 -2.01 1.25
N GLN A 696 -25.00 -0.97 1.12
CA GLN A 696 -23.56 -1.10 0.89
C GLN A 696 -22.84 -1.79 2.05
N GLU A 697 -23.15 -1.45 3.30
CA GLU A 697 -22.55 -2.08 4.47
C GLU A 697 -22.95 -3.55 4.58
N ASN A 698 -24.22 -3.86 4.32
CA ASN A 698 -24.72 -5.24 4.28
C ASN A 698 -24.07 -6.03 3.14
N LEU A 699 -23.86 -5.42 1.97
CA LEU A 699 -23.14 -6.05 0.87
C LEU A 699 -21.67 -6.30 1.23
N ARG A 700 -20.99 -5.32 1.86
CA ARG A 700 -19.61 -5.47 2.34
C ARG A 700 -19.50 -6.61 3.36
N ARG A 701 -20.40 -6.67 4.34
CA ARG A 701 -20.47 -7.75 5.34
C ARG A 701 -20.72 -9.11 4.68
N LYS A 702 -21.58 -9.18 3.65
CA LYS A 702 -21.80 -10.40 2.87
C LYS A 702 -20.53 -10.83 2.13
N LEU A 703 -19.87 -9.93 1.43
CA LEU A 703 -18.62 -10.21 0.71
C LEU A 703 -17.49 -10.64 1.66
N GLU A 704 -17.38 -10.01 2.82
CA GLU A 704 -16.42 -10.39 3.87
C GLU A 704 -16.74 -11.78 4.44
N SER A 705 -18.02 -12.08 4.66
CA SER A 705 -18.46 -13.43 5.08
C SER A 705 -18.24 -14.49 3.99
N GLU A 706 -18.43 -14.18 2.71
CA GLU A 706 -18.08 -15.09 1.62
C GLU A 706 -16.57 -15.27 1.53
N LEU A 707 -15.80 -14.19 1.69
CA LEU A 707 -14.33 -14.27 1.70
C LEU A 707 -13.85 -15.23 2.79
N GLU A 708 -14.42 -15.15 4.01
CA GLU A 708 -14.12 -16.07 5.12
C GLU A 708 -14.38 -17.55 4.79
N LYS A 709 -15.33 -17.86 3.91
CA LYS A 709 -15.63 -19.26 3.50
C LYS A 709 -14.64 -19.79 2.46
N HIS A 710 -14.08 -18.91 1.64
CA HIS A 710 -13.18 -19.27 0.54
C HIS A 710 -11.70 -18.99 0.87
N VAL A 711 -11.36 -18.54 2.09
CA VAL A 711 -9.97 -18.35 2.53
C VAL A 711 -9.21 -19.66 2.32
N VAL A 712 -8.25 -19.69 1.40
CA VAL A 712 -7.45 -20.89 1.08
C VAL A 712 -6.34 -21.13 2.11
N ARG A 713 -5.83 -20.05 2.72
CA ARG A 713 -4.74 -20.10 3.71
C ARG A 713 -5.14 -19.35 4.97
N VAL A 714 -5.18 -20.03 6.11
CA VAL A 714 -5.34 -19.37 7.41
C VAL A 714 -4.09 -18.52 7.66
N LEU A 715 -4.30 -17.25 8.01
CA LEU A 715 -3.25 -16.35 8.45
C LEU A 715 -3.34 -16.17 9.96
N PRO A 716 -2.20 -16.02 10.65
CA PRO A 716 -2.22 -15.67 12.06
C PRO A 716 -2.93 -14.31 12.23
N LEU A 717 -3.70 -14.21 13.31
CA LEU A 717 -4.37 -13.00 13.72
C LEU A 717 -3.35 -11.88 13.99
N GLY A 718 -2.24 -12.21 14.64
CA GLY A 718 -1.14 -11.28 14.90
C GLY A 718 -0.06 -11.90 15.78
N PHE A 719 0.87 -11.06 16.22
CA PHE A 719 2.04 -11.44 17.01
C PHE A 719 2.15 -10.60 18.27
N ASP A 720 2.61 -11.19 19.38
CA ASP A 720 2.94 -10.44 20.59
C ASP A 720 4.42 -10.00 20.62
N ARG A 721 4.83 -9.30 21.70
CA ARG A 721 6.22 -8.90 21.94
C ARG A 721 7.21 -10.05 21.79
N SER A 722 6.84 -11.24 22.26
CA SER A 722 7.62 -12.49 22.24
C SER A 722 7.57 -13.25 20.90
N LYS A 723 6.91 -12.67 19.87
CA LYS A 723 6.69 -13.30 18.55
C LYS A 723 5.83 -14.57 18.60
N ARG A 724 5.05 -14.78 19.67
CA ARG A 724 4.03 -15.83 19.67
C ARG A 724 2.96 -15.46 18.65
N SER A 725 2.51 -16.45 17.91
CA SER A 725 1.50 -16.24 16.87
C SER A 725 0.13 -16.71 17.35
N TYR A 726 -0.88 -15.87 17.14
CA TYR A 726 -2.25 -16.14 17.58
C TYR A 726 -3.10 -16.54 16.37
N TRP A 727 -3.85 -17.62 16.46
CA TRP A 727 -4.56 -18.23 15.34
C TRP A 727 -6.05 -18.42 15.66
N LEU A 728 -6.88 -18.18 14.65
CA LEU A 728 -8.31 -18.50 14.65
C LEU A 728 -8.61 -19.21 13.34
N PHE A 729 -8.83 -20.53 13.39
CA PHE A 729 -8.98 -21.37 12.20
C PHE A 729 -10.38 -21.25 11.57
N SER A 730 -11.43 -21.09 12.38
CA SER A 730 -12.81 -20.88 11.93
C SER A 730 -13.50 -19.74 12.67
N SER A 731 -14.38 -19.02 11.97
CA SER A 731 -15.25 -18.00 12.60
C SER A 731 -16.28 -18.57 13.57
N LYS A 732 -16.48 -19.91 13.51
CA LYS A 732 -17.31 -20.67 14.46
C LYS A 732 -16.51 -21.21 15.65
N ASP A 733 -15.19 -21.10 15.61
CA ASP A 733 -14.38 -21.56 16.72
C ASP A 733 -14.65 -20.72 17.95
N SER A 734 -14.61 -21.41 19.07
CA SER A 734 -14.69 -20.84 20.41
C SER A 734 -13.33 -20.81 21.09
N ARG A 735 -12.24 -21.10 20.35
CA ARG A 735 -10.88 -21.16 20.88
C ARG A 735 -9.94 -20.29 20.06
N ILE A 736 -9.04 -19.59 20.73
CA ILE A 736 -7.94 -18.87 20.10
C ILE A 736 -6.68 -19.68 20.36
N PHE A 737 -6.01 -20.14 19.31
CA PHE A 737 -4.80 -20.93 19.42
C PHE A 737 -3.57 -20.04 19.46
N VAL A 738 -2.55 -20.45 20.20
CA VAL A 738 -1.28 -19.73 20.34
C VAL A 738 -0.14 -20.68 20.03
N TYR A 739 0.79 -20.24 19.21
CA TYR A 739 2.02 -20.96 18.90
C TYR A 739 3.23 -20.15 19.37
N ASP A 740 4.09 -20.78 20.16
CA ASP A 740 5.32 -20.19 20.69
C ASP A 740 6.56 -20.81 20.03
N PRO A 741 7.32 -20.05 19.23
CA PRO A 741 8.53 -20.54 18.57
C PRO A 741 9.78 -20.58 19.47
N THR A 742 9.73 -20.07 20.71
CA THR A 742 10.91 -19.80 21.56
C THR A 742 11.10 -20.74 22.75
N SER A 743 10.17 -21.66 22.99
CA SER A 743 10.14 -22.52 24.19
C SER A 743 11.26 -23.57 24.28
N SER A 744 12.15 -23.67 23.29
CA SER A 744 13.26 -24.64 23.27
C SER A 744 14.48 -24.25 24.13
N SER A 745 14.51 -23.08 24.77
CA SER A 745 15.74 -22.53 25.37
C SER A 745 15.71 -22.27 26.89
N GLN A 746 14.69 -22.73 27.61
CA GLN A 746 14.65 -22.63 29.09
C GLN A 746 14.59 -23.98 29.79
N SER A 747 15.50 -24.89 29.43
CA SER A 747 15.87 -26.01 30.30
C SER A 747 17.34 -26.38 30.09
N ASN A 748 18.24 -25.51 30.58
CA ASN A 748 19.39 -25.89 31.42
C ASN A 748 20.37 -24.71 31.53
N SER A 749 20.75 -24.42 32.76
CA SER A 749 21.85 -23.54 33.09
C SER A 749 23.20 -24.11 32.61
N SER A 750 24.13 -23.18 32.40
CA SER A 750 25.60 -23.28 32.38
C SER A 750 26.33 -23.84 31.15
N GLU A 751 27.21 -22.96 30.65
CA GLU A 751 28.54 -23.17 30.07
C GLU A 751 28.74 -23.21 28.54
N GLU A 752 29.85 -22.57 28.18
CA GLU A 752 30.38 -22.23 26.86
C GLU A 752 30.71 -23.48 26.01
N ALA A 753 30.47 -23.43 24.69
CA ALA A 753 31.42 -23.88 23.64
C ALA A 753 30.83 -23.82 22.22
N THR A 754 31.49 -23.02 21.38
CA THR A 754 31.94 -23.23 19.99
C THR A 754 31.30 -24.27 19.05
N ASP A 755 30.95 -23.75 17.88
CA ASP A 755 31.17 -24.23 16.49
C ASP A 755 30.32 -25.34 15.86
N ALA A 756 29.80 -24.97 14.68
CA ALA A 756 29.25 -25.70 13.54
C ALA A 756 29.01 -27.23 13.60
N SER A 757 27.72 -27.62 13.66
CA SER A 757 27.18 -28.72 12.83
C SER A 757 25.68 -28.51 12.56
N VAL A 758 25.34 -28.40 11.28
CA VAL A 758 23.97 -28.41 10.76
C VAL A 758 23.43 -29.84 10.78
N ALA A 759 22.15 -29.95 11.16
CA ALA A 759 21.19 -31.05 11.00
C ALA A 759 20.73 -31.66 12.34
N ASP A 760 19.41 -31.60 12.53
CA ASP A 760 18.60 -32.21 13.58
C ASP A 760 18.46 -31.44 14.91
N ALA A 761 17.97 -30.20 14.82
CA ALA A 761 17.27 -29.56 15.94
C ALA A 761 15.77 -29.73 15.69
N SER A 762 15.17 -30.74 16.31
CA SER A 762 13.71 -30.83 16.44
C SER A 762 13.23 -29.59 17.20
N ILE A 763 12.78 -28.58 16.45
CA ILE A 763 12.09 -27.42 16.99
C ILE A 763 10.82 -27.98 17.63
N SER A 764 10.82 -28.15 18.96
CA SER A 764 9.61 -28.57 19.68
C SER A 764 8.56 -27.47 19.50
N GLU A 765 7.53 -27.77 18.70
CA GLU A 765 6.44 -26.87 18.38
C GLU A 765 5.47 -26.83 19.56
N PHE A 766 5.52 -25.76 20.36
CA PHE A 766 4.61 -25.62 21.50
C PHE A 766 3.35 -24.85 21.10
N TRP A 767 2.22 -25.56 21.14
CA TRP A 767 0.88 -25.01 20.91
C TRP A 767 0.04 -24.95 22.20
N GLY A 768 -0.79 -23.92 22.33
CA GLY A 768 -1.78 -23.75 23.40
C GLY A 768 -3.07 -23.09 22.88
N TYR A 769 -4.09 -22.94 23.74
CA TYR A 769 -5.32 -22.25 23.37
C TYR A 769 -5.99 -21.53 24.54
N TYR A 770 -6.79 -20.51 24.22
CA TYR A 770 -7.73 -19.85 25.14
C TYR A 770 -9.15 -20.31 24.87
N ASP A 771 -9.86 -20.75 25.91
CA ASP A 771 -11.22 -21.28 25.85
C ASP A 771 -12.22 -20.51 26.73
N ARG A 772 -11.75 -19.58 27.57
CA ARG A 772 -12.58 -18.77 28.48
C ARG A 772 -12.58 -17.31 28.09
N THR A 773 -13.71 -16.64 28.35
CA THR A 773 -13.85 -15.20 28.15
C THR A 773 -12.85 -14.40 28.98
N ASP A 774 -12.64 -14.82 30.23
CA ASP A 774 -11.77 -14.12 31.18
C ASP A 774 -10.29 -14.16 30.75
N GLN A 775 -9.89 -15.22 30.03
CA GLN A 775 -8.55 -15.34 29.49
C GLN A 775 -8.31 -14.40 28.30
N ILE A 776 -9.34 -14.19 27.46
CA ILE A 776 -9.26 -13.22 26.37
C ILE A 776 -9.24 -11.79 26.93
N ASP A 777 -10.03 -11.53 27.97
CA ASP A 777 -10.03 -10.23 28.65
C ASP A 777 -8.65 -9.94 29.27
N ALA A 778 -8.02 -10.95 29.89
CA ALA A 778 -6.65 -10.87 30.39
C ALA A 778 -5.63 -10.65 29.25
N LEU A 779 -5.78 -11.32 28.11
CA LEU A 779 -4.92 -11.15 26.94
C LEU A 779 -5.03 -9.74 26.34
N LEU A 780 -6.25 -9.22 26.19
CA LEU A 780 -6.49 -7.85 25.73
C LEU A 780 -5.92 -6.81 26.70
N ALA A 781 -5.99 -7.09 28.01
CA ALA A 781 -5.37 -6.25 29.03
C ALA A 781 -3.84 -6.37 29.08
N PHE A 782 -3.25 -7.42 28.50
CA PHE A 782 -1.81 -7.63 28.45
C PHE A 782 -1.15 -6.96 27.23
N LEU A 783 -1.83 -6.92 26.08
CA LEU A 783 -1.27 -6.37 24.84
C LEU A 783 -1.09 -4.85 24.93
N ASN A 784 0.06 -4.34 24.49
CA ASN A 784 0.27 -2.90 24.40
C ASN A 784 -0.26 -2.34 23.07
N PRO A 785 -1.31 -1.49 23.08
CA PRO A 785 -1.89 -0.93 21.86
C PRO A 785 -0.97 0.07 21.15
N HIS A 786 0.12 0.51 21.81
CA HIS A 786 1.08 1.46 21.25
C HIS A 786 2.21 0.79 20.45
N GLY A 787 2.38 -0.53 20.58
CA GLY A 787 3.30 -1.32 19.79
C GLY A 787 2.77 -1.58 18.38
N LEU A 788 3.65 -1.71 17.39
CA LEU A 788 3.27 -2.08 16.03
C LEU A 788 2.62 -3.46 15.93
N ARG A 789 3.22 -4.51 16.52
CA ARG A 789 2.70 -5.89 16.37
C ARG A 789 1.57 -6.15 17.36
N GLU A 790 1.76 -5.71 18.61
CA GLU A 790 0.76 -5.86 19.66
C GLU A 790 -0.48 -5.01 19.40
N GLY A 791 -0.32 -3.80 18.84
CA GLY A 791 -1.44 -2.96 18.41
C GLY A 791 -2.24 -3.58 17.27
N GLU A 792 -1.58 -4.18 16.27
CA GLU A 792 -2.27 -4.91 15.19
C GLU A 792 -3.04 -6.13 15.72
N LEU A 793 -2.45 -6.87 16.65
CA LEU A 793 -3.10 -8.00 17.31
C LEU A 793 -4.29 -7.53 18.17
N TYR A 794 -4.13 -6.44 18.93
CA TYR A 794 -5.18 -5.84 19.76
C TYR A 794 -6.37 -5.40 18.91
N GLU A 795 -6.13 -4.69 17.79
CA GLU A 795 -7.20 -4.24 16.88
C GLU A 795 -7.98 -5.43 16.31
N LYS A 796 -7.28 -6.44 15.80
CA LYS A 796 -7.92 -7.62 15.21
C LYS A 796 -8.64 -8.50 16.23
N LEU A 797 -8.09 -8.66 17.44
CA LEU A 797 -8.76 -9.35 18.54
C LEU A 797 -10.00 -8.59 19.00
N SER A 798 -9.91 -7.27 19.16
CA SER A 798 -11.04 -6.41 19.57
C SER A 798 -12.18 -6.49 18.55
N ASN A 799 -11.88 -6.41 17.25
CA ASN A 799 -12.87 -6.55 16.18
C ASN A 799 -13.59 -7.91 16.21
N ARG A 800 -12.91 -8.99 16.61
CA ARG A 800 -13.46 -10.35 16.66
C ARG A 800 -13.99 -10.76 18.03
N TYR A 801 -13.78 -9.95 19.07
CA TYR A 801 -14.08 -10.25 20.46
C TYR A 801 -15.54 -10.65 20.68
N MET A 802 -16.49 -9.88 20.14
CA MET A 802 -17.91 -10.16 20.30
C MET A 802 -18.34 -11.48 19.66
N THR A 803 -17.74 -11.86 18.53
CA THR A 803 -18.05 -13.12 17.86
C THR A 803 -17.49 -14.30 18.64
N VAL A 804 -16.21 -14.22 19.04
CA VAL A 804 -15.52 -15.30 19.77
C VAL A 804 -16.14 -15.53 21.15
N THR A 805 -16.40 -14.46 21.91
CA THR A 805 -17.01 -14.57 23.25
C THR A 805 -18.44 -15.13 23.20
N ASN A 806 -19.21 -14.79 22.17
CA ASN A 806 -20.53 -15.39 21.95
C ASN A 806 -20.42 -16.87 21.60
N ASN A 807 -19.43 -17.29 20.81
CA ASN A 807 -19.18 -18.70 20.50
C ASN A 807 -18.76 -19.48 21.75
N MET A 808 -17.86 -18.94 22.58
CA MET A 808 -17.45 -19.50 23.87
C MET A 808 -18.65 -19.71 24.80
N ARG A 809 -19.51 -18.69 24.95
CA ARG A 809 -20.73 -18.77 25.77
C ARG A 809 -21.70 -19.82 25.24
N LYS A 810 -21.91 -19.88 23.92
CA LYS A 810 -22.78 -20.90 23.30
C LYS A 810 -22.27 -22.31 23.56
N LYS A 811 -20.97 -22.55 23.37
CA LYS A 811 -20.34 -23.84 23.65
C LYS A 811 -20.49 -24.23 25.12
N LEU A 812 -20.24 -23.31 26.05
CA LEU A 812 -20.42 -23.55 27.48
C LEU A 812 -21.89 -23.89 27.82
N GLN A 813 -22.86 -23.21 27.20
CA GLN A 813 -24.28 -23.53 27.37
C GLN A 813 -24.65 -24.91 26.81
N GLU A 814 -24.10 -25.30 25.67
CA GLU A 814 -24.31 -26.62 25.07
C GLU A 814 -23.70 -27.73 25.93
N ALA A 815 -22.48 -27.55 26.43
CA ALA A 815 -21.84 -28.46 27.37
C ALA A 815 -22.67 -28.66 28.64
N ASN A 816 -23.15 -27.56 29.25
CA ASN A 816 -24.01 -27.62 30.44
C ASN A 816 -25.36 -28.32 30.17
N LYS A 817 -25.96 -28.10 29.01
CA LYS A 817 -27.20 -28.80 28.60
C LYS A 817 -26.95 -30.30 28.44
N GLN A 818 -25.83 -30.68 27.84
CA GLN A 818 -25.44 -32.07 27.64
C GLN A 818 -25.15 -32.76 28.98
N GLU A 819 -24.46 -32.08 29.90
CA GLU A 819 -24.20 -32.61 31.24
C GLU A 819 -25.49 -32.79 32.03
N MET A 820 -26.41 -31.81 31.99
CA MET A 820 -27.74 -31.95 32.61
C MET A 820 -28.55 -33.11 32.02
N ALA A 821 -28.51 -33.30 30.69
CA ALA A 821 -29.16 -34.43 30.03
C ALA A 821 -28.53 -35.77 30.45
N ASN A 822 -27.20 -35.83 30.56
CA ASN A 822 -26.46 -37.00 31.01
C ASN A 822 -26.70 -37.29 32.50
N ALA A 823 -26.78 -36.26 33.34
CA ALA A 823 -27.16 -36.38 34.75
C ALA A 823 -28.60 -36.88 34.90
N ALA A 824 -29.55 -36.36 34.11
CA ALA A 824 -30.92 -36.84 34.09
C ALA A 824 -31.00 -38.32 33.64
N ARG A 825 -30.22 -38.73 32.64
CA ARG A 825 -30.10 -40.15 32.23
C ARG A 825 -29.48 -41.02 33.31
N ARG A 826 -28.43 -40.56 34.00
CA ARG A 826 -27.81 -41.25 35.14
C ARG A 826 -28.80 -41.42 36.29
N SER A 827 -29.52 -40.37 36.65
CA SER A 827 -30.58 -40.41 37.68
C SER A 827 -31.75 -41.30 37.28
N ALA A 828 -32.14 -41.34 36.01
CA ALA A 828 -33.17 -42.25 35.50
C ALA A 828 -32.71 -43.72 35.56
N ARG A 829 -31.43 -44.02 35.27
CA ARG A 829 -30.85 -45.36 35.42
C ARG A 829 -30.81 -45.80 36.89
N ILE A 830 -30.41 -44.91 37.80
CA ILE A 830 -30.39 -45.18 39.24
C ILE A 830 -31.83 -45.34 39.79
N ALA A 831 -32.79 -44.56 39.29
CA ALA A 831 -34.20 -44.72 39.63
C ALA A 831 -34.79 -46.05 39.12
N SER A 832 -34.40 -46.51 37.92
CA SER A 832 -34.79 -47.84 37.42
C SER A 832 -34.10 -48.99 38.15
N ASP A 833 -32.88 -48.80 38.67
CA ASP A 833 -32.19 -49.79 39.53
C ASP A 833 -32.83 -49.88 40.92
N SER A 834 -33.33 -48.76 41.46
CA SER A 834 -34.06 -48.75 42.74
C SER A 834 -35.48 -49.34 42.65
N THR A 835 -35.99 -49.55 41.44
CA THR A 835 -37.30 -50.16 41.16
C THR A 835 -37.18 -51.46 40.37
N VAL A 836 -36.27 -52.34 40.80
CA VAL A 836 -36.38 -53.78 40.52
C VAL A 836 -37.62 -54.32 41.27
N LYS A 837 -38.81 -54.07 40.73
CA LYS A 837 -39.88 -55.07 40.84
C LYS A 837 -39.31 -56.30 40.14
N GLN A 838 -38.93 -57.30 40.94
CA GLN A 838 -38.50 -58.61 40.48
C GLN A 838 -39.26 -59.01 39.22
N GLN A 839 -38.55 -59.08 38.10
CA GLN A 839 -39.14 -59.47 36.84
C GLN A 839 -39.66 -60.91 36.99
N SER A 840 -40.96 -61.09 36.76
CA SER A 840 -41.72 -62.33 36.98
C SER A 840 -41.29 -63.52 36.11
N PHE A 841 -40.32 -63.35 35.21
CA PHE A 841 -39.77 -64.43 34.39
C PHE A 841 -38.61 -65.19 35.05
N LEU A 842 -38.04 -64.68 36.15
CA LEU A 842 -37.03 -65.40 36.96
C LEU A 842 -37.64 -66.39 37.97
N LEU A 843 -38.97 -66.56 37.97
CA LEU A 843 -39.70 -67.56 38.78
C LEU A 843 -39.92 -68.90 38.06
N TYR A 844 -39.26 -69.15 36.92
CA TYR A 844 -39.36 -70.45 36.25
C TYR A 844 -38.47 -71.49 36.95
N ARG A 845 -39.06 -72.27 37.86
CA ARG A 845 -38.43 -73.50 38.38
C ARG A 845 -38.52 -74.59 37.30
N ASN A 846 -37.39 -74.84 36.64
CA ASN A 846 -37.22 -76.07 35.86
C ASN A 846 -37.31 -77.28 36.80
N HIS A 847 -38.40 -78.06 36.69
CA HIS A 847 -38.53 -79.35 37.35
C HIS A 847 -38.08 -80.46 36.40
N LEU A 848 -36.96 -81.11 36.74
CA LEU A 848 -36.50 -82.33 36.07
C LEU A 848 -37.56 -83.43 36.30
N LYS A 849 -38.15 -83.93 35.22
CA LYS A 849 -39.14 -85.02 35.27
C LYS A 849 -38.38 -86.32 35.57
N VAL A 850 -38.40 -86.76 36.83
CA VAL A 850 -37.87 -88.06 37.23
C VAL A 850 -38.86 -89.15 36.80
N ASP A 851 -38.35 -90.15 36.10
CA ASP A 851 -39.08 -91.31 35.58
C ASP A 851 -39.81 -92.06 36.72
N PRO A 852 -41.12 -92.35 36.64
CA PRO A 852 -41.90 -92.96 37.72
C PRO A 852 -41.71 -94.48 37.86
N SER A 853 -40.55 -95.03 37.46
CA SER A 853 -40.33 -96.48 37.32
C SER A 853 -39.47 -97.11 38.42
N ARG A 854 -38.99 -96.37 39.43
CA ARG A 854 -38.21 -96.93 40.53
C ARG A 854 -38.71 -96.44 41.88
N GLU A 855 -38.90 -97.40 42.79
CA GLU A 855 -39.27 -97.26 44.21
C GLU A 855 -40.77 -97.22 44.56
N ARG A 856 -41.48 -98.23 44.05
CA ARG A 856 -42.37 -99.03 44.92
C ARG A 856 -41.51 -99.91 45.84
N SER A 857 -41.32 -99.50 47.09
CA SER A 857 -41.22 -100.37 48.28
C SER A 857 -41.17 -99.45 49.50
N LYS A 858 -42.32 -99.19 50.14
CA LYS A 858 -42.73 -99.86 51.38
C LYS A 858 -41.68 -99.76 52.50
N ARG A 859 -42.06 -98.96 53.52
CA ARG A 859 -41.54 -98.86 54.90
C ARG A 859 -40.34 -97.96 55.12
#